data_AF-A0A8J2M941-F1
#
_entry.id   AF-A0A8J2M941-F1
#
_cell.length_a   1.000
_cell.length_b   1.000
_cell.length_c   1.000
_cell.angle_alpha   90.00
_cell.angle_beta   90.00
_cell.angle_gamma   90.00
#
_symmetry.space_group_name_H-M   'P 1'
#
loop_
_entity.id
_entity.type
_entity.pdbx_description
1 polymer ?
#
loop_
_entity_poly.entity_id
_entity_poly.type
_entity_poly.pdbx_seq_one_letter_code
_entity_poly.pdbx_strand_id
1 'polypeptide(L)'
;MAVVDGNVVAINPADEPRTHMYIWNNIFFSLGFDVKDHYKELGGDAAAHVATSNDLQGVRAYAQLDNPKLFTLGMVIVDYKGFRVTAQSIIPGILEREQEQSVVYGSVDFGKTVVSSEEYHDLLSKPAEQLKILPHEVYSGKGDGKIIKLCSSFETKGIVGNDSRHYILDLLRTFPPDVNYLEDAEVTDICKANGYPRAFPHKLALLRQELIEAFVECRYLTFIRVAAYHVQQNRLGLLAAGDDDNNEAKEKEDVVQKVDGLNCTTQEDAIMSQIKSETTVDVNVDEIPLLETETARKIMEEVINSDENKSDNLDKEISEQVMAKAAKAVGSIRTDAFDIRFNPDCYCTTVRHAENEDIAKQRRLVAEAAEFLVVQQLPNFVRDCLQRTIMPLDGASLSDSLHSHGINIRYLGKLTKYIQNIRQLTYLKVICITELLCRCAKHIFQGYLQPVSVAHTAAAVSHFLNCLLSPSTEPLSPSNEELFMPANGVRKSRSSKRRKQTNSGGKENDDWAQMSSHSLWERVKSNADFYYAFTVDEENIDAYLSTVGIQKTSFLRRFVQIVGIQMLLRDYNLETGKKSQLFFEDDIQGLYCRAKHVDPKAMDAHSLFLSGQTKVQQGQLRAGFDLVLESLNLMNSVYGAVHSDMAQCMRLLARLSYILGDPSEALSQQHKATLMSERCSGLDSSNTVIEYLNLAHFSFANLHIAAALKLLYRARYLLLLIHGENHPFMAEIDANIGVILYAVQEFDDALKFLQNALKLHLTYLEPQALKTALIYHLMAKTYSCRGDFRTALQMEKETFTIYSKTFGNDHEKTKESSECLKHLTQQAVTFQKRINEANRQGSNNIGQLLPVEIHRPSLHSVLEVLNILNGIIFIQLKGVPTLEVSERDDELGNNNNDKTLENTASNMKKDENNDDTATVSSRLQLDNIMAIMNGSGIAQAMQEVALD
;
A
#
# COMPACT_ATOMS: atom_id res chain seq x y z
N MET A 1 1.30 15.92 -23.82
CA MET A 1 2.00 17.21 -23.99
C MET A 1 1.59 17.85 -25.31
N ALA A 2 2.10 17.40 -26.46
CA ALA A 2 1.82 18.02 -27.77
C ALA A 2 0.34 18.33 -28.07
N VAL A 3 -0.59 17.44 -27.72
CA VAL A 3 -2.04 17.68 -27.84
C VAL A 3 -2.51 18.88 -27.00
N VAL A 4 -2.14 18.92 -25.72
CA VAL A 4 -2.53 20.00 -24.78
C VAL A 4 -1.85 21.32 -25.11
N ASP A 5 -0.60 21.28 -25.62
CA ASP A 5 0.15 22.46 -26.00
C ASP A 5 -0.28 23.04 -27.37
N GLY A 6 -1.22 22.39 -28.07
CA GLY A 6 -1.73 22.85 -29.36
C GLY A 6 -0.80 22.54 -30.55
N ASN A 7 0.14 21.61 -30.39
CA ASN A 7 1.08 21.19 -31.45
C ASN A 7 0.49 20.12 -32.38
N VAL A 8 -0.66 19.54 -32.05
CA VAL A 8 -1.38 18.55 -32.87
C VAL A 8 -2.70 19.15 -33.33
N VAL A 9 -3.00 19.05 -34.63
CA VAL A 9 -4.25 19.56 -35.22
C VAL A 9 -5.40 18.62 -34.90
N ALA A 10 -6.54 19.17 -34.47
CA ALA A 10 -7.75 18.40 -34.21
C ALA A 10 -8.38 17.86 -35.50
N ILE A 11 -9.05 16.72 -35.41
CA ILE A 11 -9.82 16.10 -36.51
C ILE A 11 -11.06 16.93 -36.82
N ASN A 12 -11.65 17.53 -35.78
CA ASN A 12 -12.82 18.38 -35.82
C ASN A 12 -12.46 19.84 -35.45
N PRO A 13 -11.65 20.53 -36.26
CA PRO A 13 -11.16 21.88 -35.92
C PRO A 13 -12.28 22.94 -35.92
N ALA A 14 -13.43 22.64 -36.51
CA ALA A 14 -14.60 23.52 -36.55
C ALA A 14 -15.42 23.52 -35.24
N ASP A 15 -15.26 22.49 -34.41
CA ASP A 15 -15.97 22.39 -33.14
C ASP A 15 -15.23 23.19 -32.03
N GLU A 16 -15.87 23.34 -30.87
CA GLU A 16 -15.28 24.03 -29.72
C GLU A 16 -14.01 23.31 -29.23
N PRO A 17 -12.93 24.02 -28.82
CA PRO A 17 -11.68 23.40 -28.38
C PRO A 17 -11.80 22.31 -27.32
N ARG A 18 -12.78 22.42 -26.41
CA ARG A 18 -13.06 21.40 -25.37
C ARG A 18 -13.54 20.06 -25.94
N THR A 19 -14.07 20.08 -27.17
CA THR A 19 -14.63 18.93 -27.88
C THR A 19 -13.69 18.37 -28.95
N HIS A 20 -12.48 18.93 -29.06
CA HIS A 20 -11.50 18.51 -30.05
C HIS A 20 -11.03 17.07 -29.78
N MET A 21 -11.00 16.30 -30.86
CA MET A 21 -10.47 14.94 -30.92
C MET A 21 -9.23 14.93 -31.78
N TYR A 22 -8.24 14.12 -31.41
CA TYR A 22 -6.95 14.07 -32.08
C TYR A 22 -6.58 12.62 -32.42
N ILE A 23 -5.92 12.42 -33.55
CA ILE A 23 -5.23 11.17 -33.85
C ILE A 23 -3.75 11.50 -34.01
N TRP A 24 -2.91 10.82 -33.25
CA TRP A 24 -1.47 10.96 -33.33
C TRP A 24 -0.81 9.60 -33.16
N ASN A 25 0.06 9.21 -34.09
CA ASN A 25 0.70 7.90 -34.12
C ASN A 25 -0.29 6.72 -33.98
N ASN A 26 -1.43 6.78 -34.69
CA ASN A 26 -2.52 5.80 -34.64
C ASN A 26 -3.16 5.59 -33.25
N ILE A 27 -2.99 6.56 -32.35
CA ILE A 27 -3.67 6.62 -31.05
C ILE A 27 -4.70 7.74 -31.11
N PHE A 28 -5.92 7.45 -30.66
CA PHE A 28 -6.99 8.41 -30.51
C PHE A 28 -6.87 9.12 -29.16
N PHE A 29 -6.95 10.45 -29.16
CA PHE A 29 -6.92 11.27 -27.96
C PHE A 29 -8.19 12.13 -27.86
N SER A 30 -8.77 12.16 -26.67
CA SER A 30 -9.90 13.03 -26.33
C SER A 30 -9.67 13.72 -24.99
N LEU A 31 -10.25 14.92 -24.85
CA LEU A 31 -10.20 15.67 -23.59
C LEU A 31 -11.37 15.24 -22.68
N GLY A 32 -11.10 15.11 -21.38
CA GLY A 32 -12.08 14.68 -20.37
C GLY A 32 -13.02 15.80 -19.90
N PHE A 33 -13.61 16.56 -20.82
CA PHE A 33 -14.61 17.60 -20.54
C PHE A 33 -16.03 17.11 -20.84
N ASP A 34 -17.03 17.78 -20.27
CA ASP A 34 -18.42 17.53 -20.65
C ASP A 34 -18.69 18.10 -22.05
N VAL A 35 -18.94 17.20 -23.01
CA VAL A 35 -19.18 17.54 -24.40
C VAL A 35 -20.68 17.54 -24.66
N LYS A 36 -21.22 18.65 -25.16
CA LYS A 36 -22.65 18.80 -25.52
C LYS A 36 -23.62 18.55 -24.36
N ASP A 37 -23.25 18.96 -23.14
CA ASP A 37 -24.08 18.80 -21.92
C ASP A 37 -24.46 17.34 -21.62
N HIS A 38 -23.64 16.37 -22.07
CA HIS A 38 -23.89 14.94 -21.89
C HIS A 38 -23.98 14.57 -20.39
N TYR A 39 -23.07 15.10 -19.59
CA TYR A 39 -22.97 14.81 -18.16
C TYR A 39 -23.63 15.88 -17.29
N LYS A 40 -24.35 16.84 -17.87
CA LYS A 40 -24.96 17.96 -17.15
C LYS A 40 -25.82 17.52 -15.96
N GLU A 41 -26.66 16.51 -16.15
CA GLU A 41 -27.52 15.94 -15.09
C GLU A 41 -26.74 15.10 -14.07
N LEU A 42 -25.52 14.68 -14.41
CA LEU A 42 -24.65 13.84 -13.60
C LEU A 42 -23.55 14.64 -12.86
N GLY A 43 -23.37 15.94 -13.13
CA GLY A 43 -22.33 16.78 -12.50
C GLY A 43 -21.39 17.51 -13.46
N GLY A 44 -21.68 17.52 -14.77
CA GLY A 44 -20.93 18.26 -15.79
C GLY A 44 -19.47 17.82 -15.93
N ASP A 45 -18.55 18.79 -15.96
CA ASP A 45 -17.10 18.53 -16.12
C ASP A 45 -16.53 17.60 -15.02
N ALA A 46 -17.06 17.66 -13.80
CA ALA A 46 -16.62 16.77 -12.71
C ALA A 46 -17.03 15.31 -12.98
N ALA A 47 -18.21 15.10 -13.54
CA ALA A 47 -18.70 13.79 -13.95
C ALA A 47 -17.91 13.26 -15.16
N ALA A 48 -17.65 14.08 -16.18
CA ALA A 48 -16.85 13.68 -17.33
C ALA A 48 -15.42 13.26 -16.93
N HIS A 49 -14.79 14.02 -16.03
CA HIS A 49 -13.45 13.70 -15.51
C HIS A 49 -13.42 12.35 -14.77
N VAL A 50 -14.48 11.98 -14.05
CA VAL A 50 -14.55 10.70 -13.32
C VAL A 50 -15.05 9.55 -14.19
N ALA A 51 -15.92 9.81 -15.17
CA ALA A 51 -16.38 8.83 -16.15
C ALA A 51 -15.18 8.16 -16.85
N THR A 52 -14.19 8.95 -17.29
CA THR A 52 -12.95 8.40 -17.87
C THR A 52 -12.18 7.50 -16.90
N SER A 53 -12.17 7.82 -15.60
CA SER A 53 -11.51 6.97 -14.59
C SER A 53 -12.27 5.67 -14.33
N ASN A 54 -13.60 5.73 -14.29
CA ASN A 54 -14.43 4.55 -14.14
C ASN A 54 -14.34 3.66 -15.39
N ASP A 55 -14.26 4.24 -16.59
CA ASP A 55 -14.09 3.51 -17.84
C ASP A 55 -12.75 2.73 -17.84
N LEU A 56 -11.64 3.37 -17.44
CA LEU A 56 -10.36 2.67 -17.28
C LEU A 56 -10.42 1.54 -16.23
N GLN A 57 -11.19 1.73 -15.15
CA GLN A 57 -11.41 0.67 -14.15
C GLN A 57 -12.21 -0.50 -14.73
N GLY A 58 -13.24 -0.22 -15.53
CA GLY A 58 -13.99 -1.24 -16.26
C GLY A 58 -13.12 -1.99 -17.26
N VAL A 59 -12.32 -1.28 -18.07
CA VAL A 59 -11.34 -1.89 -18.98
C VAL A 59 -10.37 -2.80 -18.23
N ARG A 60 -9.86 -2.34 -17.07
CA ARG A 60 -8.98 -3.15 -16.22
C ARG A 60 -9.66 -4.42 -15.73
N ALA A 61 -10.92 -4.32 -15.29
CA ALA A 61 -11.68 -5.45 -14.76
C ALA A 61 -11.92 -6.51 -15.84
N TYR A 62 -12.39 -6.11 -17.04
CA TYR A 62 -12.61 -7.03 -18.15
C TYR A 62 -11.30 -7.63 -18.69
N ALA A 63 -10.22 -6.85 -18.76
CA ALA A 63 -8.92 -7.34 -19.21
C ALA A 63 -8.32 -8.42 -18.27
N GLN A 64 -8.64 -8.38 -16.98
CA GLN A 64 -8.16 -9.37 -16.01
C GLN A 64 -8.83 -10.75 -16.13
N LEU A 65 -10.00 -10.84 -16.79
CA LEU A 65 -10.74 -12.09 -16.95
C LEU A 65 -10.21 -12.97 -18.09
N ASP A 66 -9.31 -12.43 -18.92
CA ASP A 66 -8.63 -13.10 -20.03
C ASP A 66 -9.57 -13.92 -20.94
N ASN A 67 -10.60 -13.25 -21.47
CA ASN A 67 -11.56 -13.88 -22.39
C ASN A 67 -11.00 -13.85 -23.84
N PRO A 68 -10.78 -15.01 -24.50
CA PRO A 68 -10.10 -15.07 -25.80
C PRO A 68 -10.88 -14.46 -26.97
N LYS A 69 -12.19 -14.22 -26.80
CA LYS A 69 -13.07 -13.71 -27.85
C LYS A 69 -13.65 -12.33 -27.58
N LEU A 70 -13.32 -11.72 -26.44
CA LEU A 70 -13.85 -10.42 -26.02
C LEU A 70 -12.68 -9.47 -25.76
N PHE A 71 -12.59 -8.40 -26.53
CA PHE A 71 -11.43 -7.50 -26.52
C PHE A 71 -11.80 -6.12 -25.95
N THR A 72 -10.94 -5.59 -25.08
CA THR A 72 -10.99 -4.21 -24.64
C THR A 72 -9.98 -3.36 -25.43
N LEU A 73 -10.20 -2.05 -25.49
CA LEU A 73 -9.23 -1.13 -26.08
C LEU A 73 -8.03 -0.91 -25.16
N GLY A 74 -6.85 -0.72 -25.75
CA GLY A 74 -5.71 -0.18 -25.01
C GLY A 74 -6.04 1.24 -24.59
N MET A 75 -6.13 1.50 -23.28
CA MET A 75 -6.57 2.77 -22.73
C MET A 75 -5.57 3.30 -21.69
N VAL A 76 -5.25 4.59 -21.81
CA VAL A 76 -4.42 5.34 -20.86
C VAL A 76 -5.08 6.67 -20.55
N ILE A 77 -5.13 7.04 -19.27
CA ILE A 77 -5.52 8.38 -18.84
C ILE A 77 -4.25 9.16 -18.51
N VAL A 78 -4.15 10.37 -19.01
CA VAL A 78 -3.00 11.26 -18.77
C VAL A 78 -3.49 12.56 -18.16
N ASP A 79 -3.05 12.86 -16.94
CA ASP A 79 -3.23 14.18 -16.33
C ASP A 79 -1.98 15.05 -16.66
N TYR A 80 -2.19 16.21 -17.29
CA TYR A 80 -1.14 17.16 -17.65
C TYR A 80 -1.65 18.60 -17.68
N LYS A 81 -0.97 19.52 -16.98
CA LYS A 81 -1.31 20.96 -16.95
C LYS A 81 -2.77 21.26 -16.59
N GLY A 82 -3.34 20.47 -15.68
CA GLY A 82 -4.75 20.58 -15.29
C GLY A 82 -5.74 19.95 -16.29
N PHE A 83 -5.30 19.48 -17.45
CA PHE A 83 -6.11 18.73 -18.39
C PHE A 83 -6.04 17.23 -18.12
N ARG A 84 -7.17 16.55 -18.29
CA ARG A 84 -7.23 15.09 -18.39
C ARG A 84 -7.41 14.72 -19.85
N VAL A 85 -6.54 13.85 -20.35
CA VAL A 85 -6.56 13.34 -21.71
C VAL A 85 -6.73 11.83 -21.67
N THR A 86 -7.70 11.31 -22.39
CA THR A 86 -7.85 9.87 -22.63
C THR A 86 -7.13 9.53 -23.92
N ALA A 87 -6.29 8.51 -23.89
CA ALA A 87 -5.60 7.96 -25.05
C ALA A 87 -6.06 6.51 -25.27
N GLN A 88 -6.59 6.20 -26.44
CA GLN A 88 -7.18 4.91 -26.77
C GLN A 88 -6.67 4.36 -28.10
N SER A 89 -6.55 3.04 -28.20
CA SER A 89 -6.36 2.34 -29.47
C SER A 89 -7.60 2.46 -30.35
N ILE A 90 -7.41 2.54 -31.66
CA ILE A 90 -8.51 2.67 -32.64
C ILE A 90 -9.01 1.27 -33.05
N ILE A 91 -10.33 1.08 -33.08
CA ILE A 91 -10.95 -0.15 -33.62
C ILE A 91 -10.75 -0.18 -35.14
N PRO A 92 -10.25 -1.28 -35.72
CA PRO A 92 -10.11 -1.42 -37.17
C PRO A 92 -11.45 -1.21 -37.89
N GLY A 93 -11.47 -0.30 -38.88
CA GLY A 93 -12.67 0.02 -39.68
C GLY A 93 -13.53 1.19 -39.17
N ILE A 94 -13.36 1.61 -37.91
CA ILE A 94 -14.26 2.61 -37.29
C ILE A 94 -14.18 4.02 -37.90
N LEU A 95 -13.15 4.32 -38.70
CA LEU A 95 -12.98 5.61 -39.38
C LEU A 95 -13.31 5.56 -40.87
N GLU A 96 -13.63 4.37 -41.40
CA GLU A 96 -13.94 4.17 -42.82
C GLU A 96 -15.41 4.50 -43.09
N ARG A 97 -15.68 5.28 -44.15
CA ARG A 97 -17.03 5.79 -44.47
C ARG A 97 -17.99 4.72 -44.99
N GLU A 98 -17.49 3.56 -45.40
CA GLU A 98 -18.26 2.49 -46.06
C GLU A 98 -18.90 1.51 -45.07
N GLN A 99 -18.57 1.59 -43.79
CA GLN A 99 -19.13 0.72 -42.77
C GLN A 99 -20.33 1.39 -42.10
N GLU A 100 -21.53 0.83 -42.28
CA GLU A 100 -22.68 1.14 -41.42
C GLU A 100 -22.36 0.66 -40.01
N GLN A 101 -21.83 1.55 -39.18
CA GLN A 101 -21.45 1.28 -37.80
C GLN A 101 -22.68 0.90 -36.99
N SER A 102 -22.95 -0.39 -36.83
CA SER A 102 -23.96 -0.85 -35.88
C SER A 102 -23.27 -1.20 -34.58
N VAL A 103 -23.42 -0.35 -33.57
CA VAL A 103 -23.33 -0.83 -32.19
C VAL A 103 -24.35 -1.96 -32.08
N VAL A 104 -23.90 -3.18 -31.79
CA VAL A 104 -24.73 -4.40 -31.77
C VAL A 104 -25.14 -4.82 -30.36
N TYR A 105 -24.58 -4.15 -29.35
CA TYR A 105 -24.90 -4.34 -27.94
C TYR A 105 -24.81 -2.98 -27.22
N GLY A 106 -25.78 -2.65 -26.38
CA GLY A 106 -25.85 -1.39 -25.63
C GLY A 106 -26.63 -0.29 -26.33
N SER A 107 -26.28 0.96 -26.04
CA SER A 107 -26.96 2.15 -26.54
C SER A 107 -26.00 3.21 -27.07
N VAL A 108 -26.43 3.93 -28.11
CA VAL A 108 -25.68 5.05 -28.72
C VAL A 108 -26.28 6.41 -28.35
N ASP A 109 -27.52 6.43 -27.88
CA ASP A 109 -28.36 7.63 -27.68
C ASP A 109 -28.88 7.75 -26.25
N PHE A 110 -28.07 7.30 -25.28
CA PHE A 110 -28.29 7.42 -23.84
C PHE A 110 -29.49 6.63 -23.33
N GLY A 111 -29.63 5.40 -23.80
CA GLY A 111 -30.67 4.47 -23.37
C GLY A 111 -32.01 4.67 -24.04
N LYS A 112 -32.13 5.61 -25.01
CA LYS A 112 -33.37 5.77 -25.79
C LYS A 112 -33.57 4.58 -26.71
N THR A 113 -32.53 4.11 -27.38
CA THR A 113 -32.50 2.86 -28.13
C THR A 113 -31.42 1.96 -27.54
N VAL A 114 -31.85 0.80 -27.08
CA VAL A 114 -30.98 -0.26 -26.57
C VAL A 114 -31.05 -1.42 -27.55
N VAL A 115 -29.91 -2.02 -27.86
CA VAL A 115 -29.79 -3.21 -28.70
C VAL A 115 -28.97 -4.27 -27.98
N SER A 116 -29.19 -5.53 -28.33
CA SER A 116 -28.42 -6.66 -27.80
C SER A 116 -28.35 -7.75 -28.87
N SER A 117 -27.24 -8.47 -28.90
CA SER A 117 -26.96 -9.58 -29.80
C SER A 117 -26.75 -10.85 -28.98
N GLU A 118 -27.23 -11.99 -29.48
CA GLU A 118 -27.03 -13.30 -28.85
C GLU A 118 -25.54 -13.62 -28.67
N GLU A 119 -24.70 -13.27 -29.65
CA GLU A 119 -23.25 -13.48 -29.56
C GLU A 119 -22.64 -12.71 -28.38
N TYR A 120 -23.02 -11.45 -28.19
CA TYR A 120 -22.54 -10.65 -27.06
C TYR A 120 -23.10 -11.14 -25.73
N HIS A 121 -24.33 -11.67 -25.72
CA HIS A 121 -24.89 -12.29 -24.53
C HIS A 121 -24.03 -13.47 -24.05
N ASP A 122 -23.65 -14.35 -24.98
CA ASP A 122 -22.80 -15.50 -24.69
C ASP A 122 -21.39 -15.06 -24.26
N LEU A 123 -20.81 -14.08 -24.96
CA LEU A 123 -19.47 -13.56 -24.64
C LEU A 123 -19.41 -12.85 -23.28
N LEU A 124 -20.49 -12.18 -22.86
CA LEU A 124 -20.55 -11.42 -21.61
C LEU A 124 -21.11 -12.23 -20.43
N SER A 125 -21.77 -13.37 -20.66
CA SER A 125 -22.39 -14.18 -19.59
C SER A 125 -21.40 -14.59 -18.49
N LYS A 126 -20.27 -15.19 -18.87
CA LYS A 126 -19.21 -15.64 -17.96
C LYS A 126 -18.47 -14.44 -17.31
N PRO A 127 -18.05 -13.40 -18.06
CA PRO A 127 -17.53 -12.18 -17.46
C PRO A 127 -18.46 -11.55 -16.42
N ALA A 128 -19.76 -11.46 -16.71
CA ALA A 128 -20.74 -10.89 -15.81
C ALA A 128 -20.82 -11.67 -14.49
N GLU A 129 -20.78 -13.00 -14.54
CA GLU A 129 -20.77 -13.84 -13.33
C GLU A 129 -19.50 -13.64 -12.47
N GLN A 130 -18.34 -13.51 -13.12
CA GLN A 130 -17.06 -13.28 -12.45
C GLN A 130 -17.01 -11.89 -11.81
N LEU A 131 -17.46 -10.85 -12.53
CA LEU A 131 -17.54 -9.46 -12.05
C LEU A 131 -18.74 -9.19 -11.14
N LYS A 132 -19.55 -10.21 -10.83
CA LYS A 132 -20.76 -10.10 -10.00
C LYS A 132 -21.78 -9.11 -10.57
N ILE A 133 -21.91 -9.04 -11.89
CA ILE A 133 -22.92 -8.27 -12.60
C ILE A 133 -24.18 -9.12 -12.77
N LEU A 134 -25.34 -8.57 -12.42
CA LEU A 134 -26.64 -9.21 -12.59
C LEU A 134 -27.15 -8.96 -14.02
N PRO A 135 -27.40 -10.03 -14.81
CA PRO A 135 -28.13 -9.87 -16.06
C PRO A 135 -29.54 -9.35 -15.78
N HIS A 136 -29.97 -8.33 -16.52
CA HIS A 136 -31.23 -7.63 -16.27
C HIS A 136 -31.93 -7.27 -17.58
N GLU A 137 -33.23 -7.02 -17.50
CA GLU A 137 -34.09 -6.76 -18.65
C GLU A 137 -34.59 -5.31 -18.72
N VAL A 138 -34.46 -4.70 -19.90
CA VAL A 138 -34.84 -3.30 -20.15
C VAL A 138 -35.70 -3.17 -21.41
N TYR A 139 -36.56 -2.15 -21.44
CA TYR A 139 -37.36 -1.84 -22.63
C TYR A 139 -36.53 -1.10 -23.69
N SER A 140 -36.62 -1.56 -24.93
CA SER A 140 -36.09 -0.87 -26.10
C SER A 140 -37.04 0.21 -26.57
N GLY A 141 -36.62 1.48 -26.56
CA GLY A 141 -37.40 2.56 -27.17
C GLY A 141 -38.63 3.02 -26.38
N LYS A 142 -39.17 4.18 -26.78
CA LYS A 142 -40.40 4.76 -26.20
C LYS A 142 -41.71 4.20 -26.81
N GLY A 143 -41.68 3.12 -27.62
CA GLY A 143 -42.84 2.74 -28.44
C GLY A 143 -43.11 1.24 -28.66
N ASP A 144 -42.09 0.38 -28.72
CA ASP A 144 -42.27 -0.99 -29.25
C ASP A 144 -42.48 -2.07 -28.19
N GLY A 145 -42.30 -1.76 -26.90
CA GLY A 145 -42.48 -2.71 -25.80
C GLY A 145 -41.52 -3.91 -25.81
N LYS A 146 -40.52 -3.93 -26.70
CA LYS A 146 -39.56 -5.02 -26.83
C LYS A 146 -38.61 -5.03 -25.63
N ILE A 147 -38.56 -6.17 -24.94
CA ILE A 147 -37.65 -6.39 -23.81
C ILE A 147 -36.32 -6.88 -24.33
N ILE A 148 -35.23 -6.33 -23.78
CA ILE A 148 -33.86 -6.67 -24.12
C ILE A 148 -33.12 -7.06 -22.85
N LYS A 149 -32.47 -8.22 -22.91
CA LYS A 149 -31.60 -8.72 -21.84
C LYS A 149 -30.17 -8.18 -22.02
N LEU A 150 -29.63 -7.63 -20.95
CA LEU A 150 -28.27 -7.12 -20.87
C LEU A 150 -27.46 -7.89 -19.81
N CYS A 151 -26.17 -8.08 -20.06
CA CYS A 151 -25.19 -8.67 -19.13
C CYS A 151 -24.14 -7.64 -18.64
N SER A 152 -24.34 -6.37 -18.97
CA SER A 152 -23.52 -5.21 -18.59
C SER A 152 -24.45 -3.99 -18.60
N SER A 153 -23.95 -2.80 -18.26
CA SER A 153 -24.74 -1.57 -18.36
C SER A 153 -25.20 -1.29 -19.80
N PHE A 154 -26.35 -0.63 -19.95
CA PHE A 154 -26.85 -0.16 -21.24
C PHE A 154 -25.89 0.80 -21.96
N GLU A 155 -25.00 1.48 -21.22
CA GLU A 155 -23.98 2.38 -21.79
C GLU A 155 -22.82 1.62 -22.42
N THR A 156 -22.60 0.35 -22.06
CA THR A 156 -21.55 -0.49 -22.63
C THR A 156 -21.84 -0.76 -24.09
N LYS A 157 -20.91 -0.42 -24.98
CA LYS A 157 -21.07 -0.64 -26.43
C LYS A 157 -20.29 -1.88 -26.87
N GLY A 158 -20.98 -2.77 -27.57
CA GLY A 158 -20.37 -3.86 -28.32
C GLY A 158 -20.23 -3.50 -29.79
N ILE A 159 -19.01 -3.59 -30.32
CA ILE A 159 -18.67 -3.30 -31.72
C ILE A 159 -17.85 -4.45 -32.30
N VAL A 160 -18.21 -4.92 -33.50
CA VAL A 160 -17.40 -5.88 -34.26
C VAL A 160 -16.47 -5.12 -35.21
N GLY A 161 -15.16 -5.29 -35.06
CA GLY A 161 -14.16 -4.65 -35.92
C GLY A 161 -14.06 -5.28 -37.31
N ASN A 162 -13.43 -4.60 -38.26
CA ASN A 162 -13.13 -5.14 -39.61
C ASN A 162 -12.23 -6.38 -39.57
N ASP A 163 -11.51 -6.60 -38.48
CA ASP A 163 -10.73 -7.80 -38.22
C ASP A 163 -11.56 -8.95 -37.63
N SER A 164 -12.90 -8.81 -37.62
CA SER A 164 -13.86 -9.77 -37.07
C SER A 164 -13.74 -10.03 -35.58
N ARG A 165 -13.10 -9.14 -34.82
CA ARG A 165 -13.01 -9.23 -33.35
C ARG A 165 -14.13 -8.47 -32.67
N HIS A 166 -14.61 -9.00 -31.55
CA HIS A 166 -15.67 -8.39 -30.73
C HIS A 166 -15.06 -7.49 -29.67
N TYR A 167 -15.30 -6.19 -29.79
CA TYR A 167 -14.83 -5.16 -28.87
C TYR A 167 -15.91 -4.74 -27.89
N ILE A 168 -15.50 -4.39 -26.66
CA ILE A 168 -16.31 -3.71 -25.65
C ILE A 168 -15.65 -2.41 -25.20
N LEU A 169 -16.46 -1.38 -25.02
CA LEU A 169 -16.05 -0.03 -24.60
C LEU A 169 -17.17 0.66 -23.82
N ASP A 170 -16.90 1.86 -23.30
CA ASP A 170 -17.80 2.65 -22.46
C ASP A 170 -18.23 1.87 -21.21
N LEU A 171 -17.22 1.42 -20.44
CA LEU A 171 -17.35 0.54 -19.28
C LEU A 171 -17.48 1.32 -17.96
N LEU A 172 -17.93 2.58 -18.02
CA LEU A 172 -17.94 3.51 -16.90
C LEU A 172 -18.90 3.12 -15.75
N ARG A 173 -19.83 2.19 -15.97
CA ARG A 173 -20.77 1.64 -14.96
C ARG A 173 -20.60 0.14 -14.72
N THR A 174 -19.39 -0.38 -14.89
CA THR A 174 -19.11 -1.82 -14.65
C THR A 174 -19.45 -2.24 -13.22
N PHE A 175 -19.21 -1.36 -12.24
CA PHE A 175 -19.46 -1.61 -10.82
C PHE A 175 -20.64 -0.80 -10.29
N PRO A 176 -21.32 -1.27 -9.23
CA PRO A 176 -22.51 -0.61 -8.71
C PRO A 176 -22.21 0.79 -8.13
N PRO A 177 -23.21 1.70 -8.13
CA PRO A 177 -23.05 3.02 -7.56
C PRO A 177 -22.87 2.98 -6.04
N ASP A 178 -22.11 3.94 -5.52
CA ASP A 178 -21.90 4.19 -4.11
C ASP A 178 -23.00 5.12 -3.60
N VAL A 179 -24.09 4.53 -3.08
CA VAL A 179 -25.30 5.26 -2.66
C VAL A 179 -25.04 6.26 -1.53
N ASN A 180 -23.95 6.11 -0.78
CA ASN A 180 -23.53 7.07 0.24
C ASN A 180 -23.18 8.45 -0.37
N TYR A 181 -22.94 8.53 -1.68
CA TYR A 181 -22.65 9.77 -2.42
C TYR A 181 -23.62 10.00 -3.58
N LEU A 182 -24.85 9.47 -3.47
CA LEU A 182 -25.93 9.67 -4.42
C LEU A 182 -27.14 10.27 -3.70
N GLU A 183 -27.42 11.55 -3.92
CA GLU A 183 -28.43 12.32 -3.16
C GLU A 183 -29.85 11.75 -3.26
N ASP A 184 -30.19 11.18 -4.42
CA ASP A 184 -31.53 10.63 -4.70
C ASP A 184 -31.69 9.16 -4.24
N ALA A 185 -30.65 8.56 -3.63
CA ALA A 185 -30.66 7.16 -3.26
C ALA A 185 -31.13 6.92 -1.81
N GLU A 186 -31.89 5.85 -1.62
CA GLU A 186 -32.19 5.33 -0.29
C GLU A 186 -30.94 4.66 0.30
N VAL A 187 -30.49 5.19 1.43
CA VAL A 187 -29.42 4.60 2.25
C VAL A 187 -30.00 3.97 3.51
N THR A 188 -29.27 3.03 4.09
CA THR A 188 -29.67 2.37 5.33
C THR A 188 -29.64 3.32 6.52
N ASP A 189 -30.37 3.00 7.60
CA ASP A 189 -30.46 3.88 8.77
C ASP A 189 -29.10 4.04 9.49
N ILE A 190 -28.24 3.02 9.42
CA ILE A 190 -26.87 3.09 9.94
C ILE A 190 -26.05 4.10 9.14
N CYS A 191 -26.15 4.08 7.81
CA CYS A 191 -25.49 5.08 6.95
C CYS A 191 -26.04 6.50 7.23
N LYS A 192 -27.35 6.66 7.46
CA LYS A 192 -27.94 7.96 7.85
C LYS A 192 -27.34 8.47 9.16
N ALA A 193 -27.22 7.62 10.17
CA ALA A 193 -26.59 7.97 11.44
C ALA A 193 -25.11 8.41 11.26
N ASN A 194 -24.44 7.86 10.24
CA ASN A 194 -23.07 8.23 9.88
C ASN A 194 -22.96 9.47 8.96
N GLY A 195 -24.08 10.13 8.67
CA GLY A 195 -24.16 11.37 7.89
C GLY A 195 -24.15 11.16 6.37
N TYR A 196 -24.74 10.06 5.90
CA TYR A 196 -24.98 9.76 4.48
C TYR A 196 -26.48 9.83 4.13
N PRO A 197 -26.87 10.06 2.86
CA PRO A 197 -26.00 10.34 1.72
C PRO A 197 -25.39 11.74 1.82
N ARG A 198 -24.24 11.94 1.17
CA ARG A 198 -23.57 13.23 1.09
C ARG A 198 -23.63 13.79 -0.32
N ALA A 199 -23.78 15.11 -0.41
CA ALA A 199 -23.60 15.82 -1.66
C ALA A 199 -22.18 15.56 -2.18
N PHE A 200 -22.09 15.33 -3.49
CA PHE A 200 -20.82 15.08 -4.17
C PHE A 200 -20.86 15.80 -5.52
N PRO A 201 -19.71 16.27 -6.06
CA PRO A 201 -19.72 17.07 -7.28
C PRO A 201 -20.21 16.33 -8.53
N HIS A 202 -20.43 15.01 -8.45
CA HIS A 202 -21.04 14.21 -9.51
C HIS A 202 -21.80 13.00 -8.96
N LYS A 203 -22.68 12.42 -9.78
CA LYS A 203 -23.49 11.22 -9.48
C LYS A 203 -22.88 9.90 -9.94
N LEU A 204 -21.64 9.90 -10.46
CA LEU A 204 -20.88 8.72 -10.93
C LEU A 204 -19.96 8.10 -9.88
N ALA A 205 -20.31 8.23 -8.60
CA ALA A 205 -19.59 7.59 -7.51
C ALA A 205 -19.89 6.08 -7.53
N LEU A 206 -18.88 5.22 -7.71
CA LEU A 206 -19.03 3.76 -7.72
C LEU A 206 -18.34 3.09 -6.53
N LEU A 207 -18.83 1.90 -6.17
CA LEU A 207 -18.15 0.95 -5.29
C LEU A 207 -17.05 0.23 -6.06
N ARG A 208 -15.96 -0.15 -5.38
CA ARG A 208 -14.81 -0.81 -6.01
C ARG A 208 -15.00 -2.31 -6.14
N GLN A 209 -14.34 -2.93 -7.12
CA GLN A 209 -14.34 -4.39 -7.29
C GLN A 209 -13.94 -5.12 -6.02
N GLU A 210 -12.86 -4.69 -5.36
CA GLU A 210 -12.30 -5.36 -4.18
C GLU A 210 -13.30 -5.35 -3.01
N LEU A 211 -14.13 -4.29 -2.90
CA LEU A 211 -15.22 -4.23 -1.93
C LEU A 211 -16.32 -5.24 -2.26
N ILE A 212 -16.69 -5.33 -3.53
CA ILE A 212 -17.74 -6.24 -3.99
C ILE A 212 -17.34 -7.69 -3.73
N GLU A 213 -16.09 -8.04 -4.04
CA GLU A 213 -15.51 -9.35 -3.72
C GLU A 213 -15.57 -9.64 -2.22
N ALA A 214 -15.08 -8.72 -1.39
CA ALA A 214 -15.10 -8.88 0.07
C ALA A 214 -16.52 -8.96 0.65
N PHE A 215 -17.48 -8.20 0.09
CA PHE A 215 -18.88 -8.25 0.50
C PHE A 215 -19.53 -9.60 0.15
N VAL A 216 -19.33 -10.06 -1.08
CA VAL A 216 -19.84 -11.36 -1.55
C VAL A 216 -19.23 -12.50 -0.74
N GLU A 217 -17.92 -12.45 -0.46
CA GLU A 217 -17.24 -13.45 0.38
C GLU A 217 -17.81 -13.45 1.81
N CYS A 218 -17.98 -12.28 2.43
CA CYS A 218 -18.55 -12.18 3.78
C CYS A 218 -19.99 -12.76 3.84
N ARG A 219 -20.80 -12.45 2.83
CA ARG A 219 -22.16 -13.00 2.70
C ARG A 219 -22.14 -14.50 2.45
N TYR A 220 -21.19 -15.01 1.66
CA TYR A 220 -21.03 -16.44 1.42
C TYR A 220 -20.65 -17.20 2.70
N LEU A 221 -19.73 -16.65 3.50
CA LEU A 221 -19.39 -17.23 4.80
C LEU A 221 -20.60 -17.24 5.75
N THR A 222 -21.38 -16.17 5.75
CA THR A 222 -22.62 -16.09 6.54
C THR A 222 -23.65 -17.11 6.06
N PHE A 223 -23.79 -17.28 4.75
CA PHE A 223 -24.66 -18.28 4.13
C PHE A 223 -24.29 -19.70 4.57
N ILE A 224 -22.99 -20.05 4.52
CA ILE A 224 -22.48 -21.35 4.98
C ILE A 224 -22.79 -21.56 6.47
N ARG A 225 -22.55 -20.55 7.33
CA ARG A 225 -22.79 -20.68 8.77
C ARG A 225 -24.26 -20.88 9.09
N VAL A 226 -25.15 -20.13 8.44
CA VAL A 226 -26.62 -20.25 8.63
C VAL A 226 -27.12 -21.60 8.09
N ALA A 227 -26.63 -22.04 6.93
CA ALA A 227 -26.97 -23.34 6.37
C ALA A 227 -26.52 -24.48 7.30
N ALA A 228 -25.26 -24.46 7.75
CA ALA A 228 -24.72 -25.46 8.68
C ALA A 228 -25.50 -25.52 10.00
N TYR A 229 -25.89 -24.37 10.54
CA TYR A 229 -26.72 -24.28 11.74
C TYR A 229 -28.08 -24.96 11.55
N HIS A 230 -28.77 -24.69 10.45
CA HIS A 230 -30.07 -25.33 10.18
C HIS A 230 -29.95 -26.82 9.86
N VAL A 231 -28.87 -27.26 9.22
CA VAL A 231 -28.56 -28.70 9.05
C VAL A 231 -28.42 -29.36 10.42
N GLN A 232 -27.66 -28.75 11.34
CA GLN A 232 -27.44 -29.28 12.68
C GLN A 232 -28.75 -29.34 13.48
N GLN A 233 -29.57 -28.29 13.43
CA GLN A 233 -30.87 -28.27 14.08
C GLN A 233 -31.82 -29.36 13.55
N ASN A 234 -31.87 -29.54 12.22
CA ASN A 234 -32.72 -30.57 11.61
C ASN A 234 -32.23 -31.99 11.97
N ARG A 235 -30.91 -32.23 12.01
CA ARG A 235 -30.34 -33.50 12.48
C ARG A 235 -30.70 -33.78 13.94
N LEU A 236 -30.68 -32.77 14.81
CA LEU A 236 -31.10 -32.89 16.22
C LEU A 236 -32.61 -33.10 16.37
N GLY A 237 -33.43 -32.44 15.55
CA GLY A 237 -34.89 -32.62 15.53
C GLY A 237 -35.34 -34.01 15.03
N LEU A 238 -34.60 -34.60 14.08
CA LEU A 238 -34.83 -35.97 13.61
C LEU A 238 -34.47 -37.01 14.67
N LEU A 239 -33.41 -36.79 15.45
CA LEU A 239 -33.03 -37.63 16.60
C LEU A 239 -34.05 -37.57 17.75
N ALA A 240 -34.78 -36.47 17.90
CA ALA A 240 -35.85 -36.34 18.89
C ALA A 240 -37.18 -36.99 18.46
N ALA A 241 -37.36 -37.26 17.16
CA ALA A 241 -38.58 -37.88 16.60
C ALA A 241 -38.46 -39.39 16.42
N GLY A 242 -37.24 -39.95 16.45
CA GLY A 242 -36.97 -41.37 16.39
C GLY A 242 -35.98 -41.78 17.48
N ASP A 243 -36.51 -42.02 18.69
CA ASP A 243 -36.04 -43.00 19.69
C ASP A 243 -36.53 -42.58 21.09
N ASP A 244 -37.74 -43.05 21.45
CA ASP A 244 -37.94 -43.56 22.81
C ASP A 244 -37.00 -44.77 22.94
N ASP A 245 -36.11 -44.75 23.94
CA ASP A 245 -35.08 -45.75 24.30
C ASP A 245 -33.71 -45.63 23.62
N ASN A 246 -32.80 -44.83 24.18
CA ASN A 246 -31.67 -45.34 24.99
C ASN A 246 -30.65 -44.25 25.42
N ASN A 247 -30.09 -44.47 26.62
CA ASN A 247 -29.16 -43.61 27.36
C ASN A 247 -27.74 -43.51 26.75
N GLU A 248 -27.60 -43.02 25.51
CA GLU A 248 -26.28 -42.65 24.94
C GLU A 248 -26.16 -41.17 24.54
N ALA A 249 -27.24 -40.38 24.69
CA ALA A 249 -27.25 -38.96 24.35
C ALA A 249 -26.49 -38.04 25.35
N LYS A 250 -26.14 -38.54 26.54
CA LYS A 250 -25.48 -37.73 27.58
C LYS A 250 -23.95 -37.65 27.49
N GLU A 251 -23.29 -38.51 26.72
CA GLU A 251 -21.82 -38.45 26.57
C GLU A 251 -21.36 -37.59 25.37
N LYS A 252 -22.29 -37.07 24.55
CA LYS A 252 -21.97 -36.13 23.46
C LYS A 252 -22.31 -34.67 23.77
N GLU A 253 -23.09 -34.40 24.82
CA GLU A 253 -23.31 -33.04 25.34
C GLU A 253 -22.04 -32.48 26.03
N ASP A 254 -21.16 -33.33 26.55
CA ASP A 254 -19.95 -32.93 27.27
C ASP A 254 -18.74 -32.52 26.39
N VAL A 255 -18.86 -32.61 25.07
CA VAL A 255 -17.80 -32.17 24.13
C VAL A 255 -17.95 -30.70 23.73
N VAL A 256 -19.10 -30.06 24.00
CA VAL A 256 -19.40 -28.69 23.53
C VAL A 256 -19.21 -27.61 24.62
N GLN A 257 -18.96 -27.99 25.89
CA GLN A 257 -18.80 -27.02 27.00
C GLN A 257 -17.35 -26.86 27.52
N LYS A 258 -16.34 -27.17 26.72
CA LYS A 258 -14.92 -26.90 27.07
C LYS A 258 -14.12 -26.27 25.93
N VAL A 259 -14.54 -25.11 25.45
CA VAL A 259 -13.64 -24.15 24.78
C VAL A 259 -14.06 -22.71 25.12
N ASP A 260 -14.26 -22.41 26.41
CA ASP A 260 -14.26 -21.03 26.91
C ASP A 260 -13.04 -20.85 27.78
N GLY A 261 -11.91 -20.53 27.16
CA GLY A 261 -10.65 -20.43 27.88
C GLY A 261 -9.46 -20.08 27.01
N LEU A 262 -9.55 -18.99 26.22
CA LEU A 262 -8.40 -18.15 25.82
C LEU A 262 -8.80 -16.93 24.97
N ASN A 263 -9.91 -16.24 25.29
CA ASN A 263 -10.09 -14.88 24.79
C ASN A 263 -9.34 -13.92 25.73
N CYS A 264 -8.04 -13.76 25.48
CA CYS A 264 -7.33 -12.60 25.99
C CYS A 264 -7.93 -11.39 25.27
N THR A 265 -8.82 -10.66 25.94
CA THR A 265 -9.32 -9.38 25.44
C THR A 265 -8.12 -8.45 25.29
N THR A 266 -7.63 -8.32 24.07
CA THR A 266 -6.52 -7.42 23.78
C THR A 266 -7.01 -5.98 23.87
N GLN A 267 -6.12 -5.03 24.18
CA GLN A 267 -6.47 -3.62 24.17
C GLN A 267 -6.99 -3.18 22.79
N GLU A 268 -6.58 -3.87 21.73
CA GLU A 268 -7.09 -3.74 20.37
C GLU A 268 -8.59 -4.05 20.28
N ASP A 269 -9.08 -5.12 20.91
CA ASP A 269 -10.50 -5.46 20.94
C ASP A 269 -11.34 -4.40 21.69
N ALA A 270 -10.78 -3.80 22.74
CA ALA A 270 -11.41 -2.68 23.45
C ALA A 270 -11.49 -1.41 22.58
N ILE A 271 -10.42 -1.06 21.85
CA ILE A 271 -10.41 0.06 20.89
C ILE A 271 -11.40 -0.21 19.75
N MET A 272 -11.45 -1.44 19.23
CA MET A 272 -12.41 -1.83 18.20
C MET A 272 -13.85 -1.80 18.71
N SER A 273 -14.09 -2.14 19.98
CA SER A 273 -15.41 -2.02 20.61
C SER A 273 -15.84 -0.56 20.76
N GLN A 274 -14.89 0.36 21.05
CA GLN A 274 -15.13 1.80 21.08
C GLN A 274 -15.47 2.33 19.68
N ILE A 275 -14.69 1.96 18.65
CA ILE A 275 -14.97 2.32 17.26
C ILE A 275 -16.36 1.83 16.84
N LYS A 276 -16.71 0.58 17.19
CA LYS A 276 -18.04 0.01 16.95
C LYS A 276 -19.15 0.77 17.69
N SER A 277 -18.93 1.15 18.95
CA SER A 277 -19.90 1.93 19.73
C SER A 277 -20.12 3.35 19.20
N GLU A 278 -19.12 3.94 18.54
CA GLU A 278 -19.26 5.22 17.83
C GLU A 278 -19.95 5.07 16.45
N THR A 279 -20.03 3.85 15.90
CA THR A 279 -20.67 3.57 14.61
C THR A 279 -22.10 3.03 14.71
N THR A 280 -22.48 2.48 15.86
CA THR A 280 -23.75 1.76 16.03
C THR A 280 -24.64 2.49 17.04
N VAL A 281 -25.83 2.89 16.59
CA VAL A 281 -26.98 3.06 17.49
C VAL A 281 -27.47 1.64 17.77
N ASP A 282 -27.58 1.24 19.04
CA ASP A 282 -28.04 -0.07 19.49
C ASP A 282 -29.26 -0.55 18.68
N VAL A 283 -29.04 -1.54 17.80
CA VAL A 283 -30.11 -2.30 17.17
C VAL A 283 -29.73 -3.77 17.22
N ASN A 284 -30.53 -4.51 17.99
CA ASN A 284 -30.58 -5.97 18.02
C ASN A 284 -30.71 -6.51 16.60
N VAL A 285 -29.71 -7.26 16.14
CA VAL A 285 -29.87 -8.19 15.01
C VAL A 285 -29.28 -9.54 15.41
N ASP A 286 -30.22 -10.37 15.83
CA ASP A 286 -30.34 -11.82 15.70
C ASP A 286 -29.34 -12.75 16.41
N GLU A 287 -29.84 -13.22 17.55
CA GLU A 287 -29.43 -14.37 18.37
C GLU A 287 -29.42 -15.69 17.57
N ILE A 288 -28.43 -15.88 16.69
CA ILE A 288 -28.04 -17.20 16.19
C ILE A 288 -26.59 -17.44 16.63
N PRO A 289 -26.30 -18.47 17.45
CA PRO A 289 -24.93 -18.87 17.76
C PRO A 289 -24.23 -19.30 16.45
N LEU A 290 -23.43 -18.40 15.88
CA LEU A 290 -22.72 -18.66 14.63
C LEU A 290 -21.59 -19.66 14.89
N LEU A 291 -21.63 -20.81 14.23
CA LEU A 291 -20.56 -21.81 14.27
C LEU A 291 -19.24 -21.22 13.73
N GLU A 292 -18.11 -21.75 14.23
CA GLU A 292 -16.79 -21.48 13.66
C GLU A 292 -16.75 -21.85 12.17
N THR A 293 -16.09 -21.03 11.35
CA THR A 293 -16.09 -21.16 9.88
C THR A 293 -15.62 -22.51 9.38
N GLU A 294 -14.59 -23.08 10.00
CA GLU A 294 -14.07 -24.39 9.59
C GLU A 294 -15.06 -25.51 9.88
N THR A 295 -15.74 -25.44 11.03
CA THR A 295 -16.77 -26.42 11.40
C THR A 295 -17.97 -26.33 10.46
N ALA A 296 -18.42 -25.10 10.16
CA ALA A 296 -19.52 -24.87 9.24
C ALA A 296 -19.20 -25.34 7.80
N ARG A 297 -17.97 -25.09 7.32
CA ARG A 297 -17.49 -25.61 6.02
C ARG A 297 -17.51 -27.13 5.98
N LYS A 298 -16.97 -27.81 7.00
CA LYS A 298 -16.97 -29.28 7.07
C LYS A 298 -18.39 -29.86 7.04
N ILE A 299 -19.31 -29.29 7.82
CA ILE A 299 -20.72 -29.73 7.83
C ILE A 299 -21.35 -29.57 6.44
N MET A 300 -21.12 -28.45 5.77
CA MET A 300 -21.66 -28.22 4.43
C MET A 300 -21.02 -29.11 3.37
N GLU A 301 -19.71 -29.37 3.44
CA GLU A 301 -19.01 -30.31 2.55
C GLU A 301 -19.56 -31.74 2.71
N GLU A 302 -19.84 -32.19 3.93
CA GLU A 302 -20.50 -33.49 4.17
C GLU A 302 -21.88 -33.56 3.52
N VAL A 303 -22.68 -32.48 3.62
CA VAL A 303 -24.02 -32.43 3.03
C VAL A 303 -23.94 -32.48 1.51
N ILE A 304 -23.07 -31.67 0.90
CA ILE A 304 -22.87 -31.64 -0.56
C ILE A 304 -22.38 -33.02 -1.07
N ASN A 305 -21.41 -33.63 -0.39
CA ASN A 305 -20.90 -34.96 -0.76
C ASN A 305 -21.90 -36.10 -0.54
N SER A 306 -22.85 -35.93 0.39
CA SER A 306 -23.93 -36.89 0.64
C SER A 306 -25.02 -36.85 -0.45
N ASP A 307 -25.24 -35.67 -1.07
CA ASP A 307 -26.19 -35.45 -2.15
C ASP A 307 -25.76 -36.13 -3.47
N GLU A 308 -24.45 -36.32 -3.70
CA GLU A 308 -23.94 -37.04 -4.88
C GLU A 308 -24.16 -38.57 -4.79
N ASN A 309 -24.41 -39.11 -3.59
CA ASN A 309 -24.42 -40.57 -3.35
C ASN A 309 -25.77 -41.18 -2.93
N LYS A 310 -26.86 -40.40 -2.75
CA LYS A 310 -28.17 -40.95 -2.33
C LYS A 310 -29.38 -40.44 -3.12
N SER A 311 -30.34 -41.35 -3.30
CA SER A 311 -31.60 -41.18 -4.04
C SER A 311 -32.83 -41.04 -3.15
N ASP A 312 -32.69 -40.44 -1.96
CA ASP A 312 -33.83 -40.25 -1.02
C ASP A 312 -34.42 -38.84 -1.21
N ASN A 313 -35.68 -38.76 -1.64
CA ASN A 313 -36.38 -37.50 -1.93
C ASN A 313 -36.55 -36.58 -0.70
N LEU A 314 -36.57 -37.13 0.51
CA LEU A 314 -36.80 -36.38 1.76
C LEU A 314 -35.58 -35.54 2.16
N ASP A 315 -34.37 -36.06 1.96
CA ASP A 315 -33.12 -35.35 2.28
C ASP A 315 -32.87 -34.18 1.33
N LYS A 316 -33.28 -34.32 0.05
CA LYS A 316 -33.23 -33.24 -0.94
C LYS A 316 -34.18 -32.10 -0.61
N GLU A 317 -35.42 -32.40 -0.23
CA GLU A 317 -36.39 -31.37 0.13
C GLU A 317 -35.97 -30.59 1.40
N ILE A 318 -35.36 -31.28 2.37
CA ILE A 318 -34.78 -30.65 3.56
C ILE A 318 -33.57 -29.77 3.19
N SER A 319 -32.68 -30.27 2.32
CA SER A 319 -31.53 -29.52 1.82
C SER A 319 -31.98 -28.24 1.10
N GLU A 320 -32.96 -28.33 0.19
CA GLU A 320 -33.54 -27.19 -0.51
C GLU A 320 -34.18 -26.16 0.45
N GLN A 321 -34.91 -26.61 1.48
CA GLN A 321 -35.48 -25.72 2.49
C GLN A 321 -34.42 -25.01 3.35
N VAL A 322 -33.34 -25.72 3.70
CA VAL A 322 -32.22 -25.13 4.44
C VAL A 322 -31.51 -24.09 3.58
N MET A 323 -31.22 -24.42 2.33
CA MET A 323 -30.60 -23.50 1.37
C MET A 323 -31.48 -22.28 1.12
N ALA A 324 -32.80 -22.44 1.07
CA ALA A 324 -33.73 -21.33 0.92
C ALA A 324 -33.78 -20.40 2.15
N LYS A 325 -33.74 -20.95 3.36
CA LYS A 325 -33.63 -20.16 4.60
C LYS A 325 -32.31 -19.39 4.66
N ALA A 326 -31.21 -20.04 4.31
CA ALA A 326 -29.89 -19.41 4.26
C ALA A 326 -29.82 -18.32 3.18
N ALA A 327 -30.37 -18.57 1.99
CA ALA A 327 -30.42 -17.61 0.88
C ALA A 327 -31.23 -16.37 1.26
N LYS A 328 -32.36 -16.55 1.96
CA LYS A 328 -33.18 -15.47 2.49
C LYS A 328 -32.44 -14.65 3.55
N ALA A 329 -31.69 -15.31 4.46
CA ALA A 329 -30.94 -14.64 5.52
C ALA A 329 -29.82 -13.72 4.98
N VAL A 330 -29.18 -14.11 3.87
CA VAL A 330 -28.08 -13.33 3.27
C VAL A 330 -28.53 -12.33 2.20
N GLY A 331 -29.84 -12.24 1.93
CA GLY A 331 -30.39 -11.33 0.92
C GLY A 331 -30.07 -11.75 -0.52
N SER A 332 -29.92 -13.06 -0.78
CA SER A 332 -29.63 -13.54 -2.14
C SER A 332 -30.75 -13.18 -3.12
N ILE A 333 -30.37 -12.92 -4.37
CA ILE A 333 -31.33 -12.66 -5.47
C ILE A 333 -32.17 -13.90 -5.72
N ARG A 334 -31.51 -15.07 -5.79
CA ARG A 334 -32.17 -16.38 -5.86
C ARG A 334 -32.73 -16.78 -4.50
N THR A 335 -33.82 -17.53 -4.53
CA THR A 335 -34.50 -17.99 -3.31
C THR A 335 -34.01 -19.36 -2.84
N ASP A 336 -33.30 -20.09 -3.71
CA ASP A 336 -32.91 -21.49 -3.54
C ASP A 336 -31.39 -21.70 -3.43
N ALA A 337 -30.59 -20.71 -3.85
CA ALA A 337 -29.13 -20.81 -3.91
C ALA A 337 -28.47 -19.48 -3.56
N PHE A 338 -27.18 -19.54 -3.24
CA PHE A 338 -26.37 -18.34 -3.06
C PHE A 338 -26.10 -17.66 -4.41
N ASP A 339 -26.72 -16.50 -4.60
CA ASP A 339 -26.53 -15.62 -5.74
C ASP A 339 -26.55 -14.15 -5.29
N ILE A 340 -25.39 -13.51 -5.31
CA ILE A 340 -25.21 -12.08 -5.00
C ILE A 340 -24.48 -11.45 -6.19
N ARG A 341 -25.23 -10.67 -6.96
CA ARG A 341 -24.79 -9.94 -8.15
C ARG A 341 -25.50 -8.58 -8.18
N PHE A 342 -24.95 -7.62 -8.90
CA PHE A 342 -25.41 -6.24 -8.89
C PHE A 342 -25.87 -5.81 -10.27
N ASN A 343 -27.07 -5.23 -10.34
CA ASN A 343 -27.54 -4.59 -11.56
C ASN A 343 -26.88 -3.19 -11.68
N PRO A 344 -26.03 -2.95 -12.68
CA PRO A 344 -25.34 -1.66 -12.85
C PRO A 344 -26.31 -0.51 -13.15
N ASP A 345 -27.50 -0.82 -13.66
CA ASP A 345 -28.48 0.16 -14.15
C ASP A 345 -29.64 0.39 -13.17
N CYS A 346 -29.62 -0.20 -11.97
CA CYS A 346 -30.74 -0.12 -11.02
C CYS A 346 -31.05 1.31 -10.52
N TYR A 347 -30.08 2.23 -10.59
CA TYR A 347 -30.25 3.66 -10.27
C TYR A 347 -30.28 4.56 -11.52
N CYS A 348 -30.25 3.99 -12.73
CA CYS A 348 -30.35 4.75 -13.97
C CYS A 348 -31.81 5.16 -14.23
N THR A 349 -32.02 6.43 -14.58
CA THR A 349 -33.36 7.00 -14.87
C THR A 349 -33.68 7.08 -16.35
N THR A 350 -32.66 6.95 -17.21
CA THR A 350 -32.77 7.05 -18.67
C THR A 350 -33.43 5.81 -19.28
N VAL A 351 -33.12 4.64 -18.74
CA VAL A 351 -33.64 3.35 -19.20
C VAL A 351 -34.79 2.88 -18.31
N ARG A 352 -35.82 2.33 -18.93
CA ARG A 352 -36.96 1.73 -18.23
C ARG A 352 -36.72 0.23 -18.07
N HIS A 353 -36.63 -0.23 -16.82
CA HIS A 353 -36.54 -1.65 -16.46
C HIS A 353 -37.85 -2.39 -16.77
N ALA A 354 -37.74 -3.69 -17.08
CA ALA A 354 -38.87 -4.58 -17.28
C ALA A 354 -39.67 -4.81 -15.99
N GLU A 355 -40.96 -5.16 -16.09
CA GLU A 355 -41.86 -5.24 -14.93
C GLU A 355 -41.61 -6.45 -14.02
N ASN A 356 -40.89 -7.45 -14.52
CA ASN A 356 -40.44 -8.64 -13.79
C ASN A 356 -39.22 -8.37 -12.90
N GLU A 357 -38.53 -7.24 -13.07
CA GLU A 357 -37.33 -6.89 -12.29
C GLU A 357 -37.69 -6.33 -10.91
N ASP A 358 -37.20 -6.97 -9.85
CA ASP A 358 -37.32 -6.45 -8.48
C ASP A 358 -36.23 -5.39 -8.19
N ILE A 359 -36.44 -4.20 -8.75
CA ILE A 359 -35.50 -3.08 -8.60
C ILE A 359 -35.36 -2.64 -7.13
N ALA A 360 -36.40 -2.80 -6.30
CA ALA A 360 -36.33 -2.45 -4.88
C ALA A 360 -35.34 -3.35 -4.13
N LYS A 361 -35.41 -4.67 -4.36
CA LYS A 361 -34.45 -5.63 -3.79
C LYS A 361 -33.03 -5.39 -4.31
N GLN A 362 -32.86 -5.08 -5.59
CA GLN A 362 -31.55 -4.77 -6.19
C GLN A 362 -30.93 -3.50 -5.58
N ARG A 363 -31.70 -2.43 -5.41
CA ARG A 363 -31.26 -1.18 -4.76
C ARG A 363 -30.89 -1.39 -3.30
N ARG A 364 -31.68 -2.18 -2.57
CA ARG A 364 -31.38 -2.55 -1.18
C ARG A 364 -30.03 -3.27 -1.08
N LEU A 365 -29.73 -4.20 -1.99
CA LEU A 365 -28.45 -4.90 -1.99
C LEU A 365 -27.25 -3.95 -2.20
N VAL A 366 -27.40 -2.96 -3.08
CA VAL A 366 -26.38 -1.90 -3.27
C VAL A 366 -26.21 -1.08 -1.98
N ALA A 367 -27.30 -0.72 -1.32
CA ALA A 367 -27.25 0.01 -0.05
C ALA A 367 -26.57 -0.80 1.08
N GLU A 368 -26.85 -2.09 1.16
CA GLU A 368 -26.20 -3.00 2.12
C GLU A 368 -24.69 -3.17 1.83
N ALA A 369 -24.27 -3.18 0.56
CA ALA A 369 -22.85 -3.19 0.19
C ALA A 369 -22.14 -1.86 0.55
N ALA A 370 -22.80 -0.72 0.37
CA ALA A 370 -22.29 0.58 0.78
C ALA A 370 -22.22 0.73 2.32
N GLU A 371 -23.16 0.13 3.05
CA GLU A 371 -23.11 0.03 4.52
C GLU A 371 -21.93 -0.83 4.97
N PHE A 372 -21.71 -1.99 4.34
CA PHE A 372 -20.61 -2.89 4.65
C PHE A 372 -19.23 -2.20 4.55
N LEU A 373 -19.06 -1.28 3.60
CA LEU A 373 -17.84 -0.46 3.52
C LEU A 373 -17.61 0.33 4.82
N VAL A 374 -18.65 0.99 5.33
CA VAL A 374 -18.55 1.88 6.50
C VAL A 374 -18.44 1.09 7.80
N VAL A 375 -19.25 0.04 7.95
CA VAL A 375 -19.41 -0.71 9.21
C VAL A 375 -18.37 -1.81 9.38
N GLN A 376 -17.88 -2.40 8.29
CA GLN A 376 -16.94 -3.53 8.35
C GLN A 376 -15.59 -3.21 7.73
N GLN A 377 -15.52 -2.75 6.48
CA GLN A 377 -14.23 -2.60 5.80
C GLN A 377 -13.35 -1.48 6.39
N LEU A 378 -13.91 -0.30 6.66
CA LEU A 378 -13.15 0.78 7.29
C LEU A 378 -12.59 0.35 8.67
N PRO A 379 -13.40 -0.23 9.59
CA PRO A 379 -12.87 -0.77 10.85
C PRO A 379 -11.86 -1.92 10.67
N ASN A 380 -12.05 -2.80 9.69
CA ASN A 380 -11.08 -3.87 9.40
C ASN A 380 -9.74 -3.31 8.96
N PHE A 381 -9.73 -2.32 8.07
CA PHE A 381 -8.50 -1.62 7.68
C PHE A 381 -7.78 -0.98 8.87
N VAL A 382 -8.52 -0.35 9.80
CA VAL A 382 -7.94 0.21 11.04
C VAL A 382 -7.34 -0.88 11.91
N ARG A 383 -8.02 -2.04 12.03
CA ARG A 383 -7.51 -3.20 12.77
C ARG A 383 -6.21 -3.73 12.16
N ASP A 384 -6.15 -3.85 10.85
CA ASP A 384 -4.96 -4.30 10.12
C ASP A 384 -3.77 -3.35 10.32
N CYS A 385 -4.02 -2.04 10.40
CA CYS A 385 -3.00 -1.07 10.77
C CYS A 385 -2.56 -1.19 12.24
N LEU A 386 -3.47 -1.48 13.19
CA LEU A 386 -3.12 -1.71 14.60
C LEU A 386 -2.25 -2.96 14.77
N GLN A 387 -2.64 -4.04 14.09
CA GLN A 387 -1.91 -5.30 14.07
C GLN A 387 -0.62 -5.23 13.25
N ARG A 388 -0.44 -4.15 12.47
CA ARG A 388 0.70 -3.89 11.59
C ARG A 388 0.86 -4.95 10.50
N THR A 389 -0.24 -5.57 10.10
CA THR A 389 -0.30 -6.34 8.84
C THR A 389 -0.15 -5.39 7.65
N ILE A 390 -0.63 -4.15 7.80
CA ILE A 390 -0.53 -3.08 6.82
C ILE A 390 0.08 -1.86 7.49
N MET A 391 1.16 -1.34 6.91
CA MET A 391 1.83 -0.14 7.39
C MET A 391 2.11 0.81 6.22
N PRO A 392 1.18 1.72 5.89
CA PRO A 392 1.41 2.71 4.86
C PRO A 392 2.57 3.62 5.26
N LEU A 393 3.55 3.77 4.36
CA LEU A 393 4.73 4.61 4.57
C LEU A 393 4.51 6.05 4.11
N ASP A 394 3.61 6.25 3.15
CA ASP A 394 3.34 7.52 2.49
C ASP A 394 1.93 7.58 1.90
N GLY A 395 1.56 8.72 1.31
CA GLY A 395 0.23 8.89 0.71
C GLY A 395 -0.06 7.98 -0.49
N ALA A 396 0.98 7.55 -1.23
CA ALA A 396 0.82 6.60 -2.34
C ALA A 396 0.48 5.20 -1.80
N SER A 397 1.31 4.67 -0.91
CA SER A 397 1.07 3.37 -0.26
C SER A 397 -0.22 3.34 0.55
N LEU A 398 -0.63 4.46 1.16
CA LEU A 398 -1.95 4.58 1.79
C LEU A 398 -3.07 4.43 0.75
N SER A 399 -2.96 5.11 -0.39
CA SER A 399 -3.97 5.03 -1.44
C SER A 399 -4.11 3.62 -1.99
N ASP A 400 -2.98 2.94 -2.22
CA ASP A 400 -2.96 1.57 -2.72
C ASP A 400 -3.51 0.58 -1.69
N SER A 401 -3.19 0.77 -0.41
CA SER A 401 -3.72 -0.05 0.70
C SER A 401 -5.22 0.14 0.89
N LEU A 402 -5.75 1.37 0.76
CA LEU A 402 -7.19 1.59 0.82
C LEU A 402 -7.90 0.93 -0.35
N HIS A 403 -7.36 1.08 -1.56
CA HIS A 403 -7.92 0.48 -2.76
C HIS A 403 -7.94 -1.04 -2.71
N SER A 404 -6.88 -1.69 -2.19
CA SER A 404 -6.85 -3.16 -2.03
C SER A 404 -7.89 -3.68 -1.04
N HIS A 405 -8.39 -2.83 -0.13
CA HIS A 405 -9.49 -3.12 0.80
C HIS A 405 -10.86 -2.69 0.24
N GLY A 406 -10.93 -2.28 -1.03
CA GLY A 406 -12.16 -1.80 -1.64
C GLY A 406 -12.61 -0.42 -1.17
N ILE A 407 -11.78 0.31 -0.42
CA ILE A 407 -12.11 1.62 0.13
C ILE A 407 -11.69 2.71 -0.87
N ASN A 408 -12.66 3.52 -1.28
CA ASN A 408 -12.38 4.71 -2.11
C ASN A 408 -11.77 5.84 -1.27
N ILE A 409 -10.86 6.61 -1.87
CA ILE A 409 -10.20 7.78 -1.23
C ILE A 409 -11.20 8.82 -0.70
N ARG A 410 -12.43 8.90 -1.23
CA ARG A 410 -13.48 9.79 -0.71
C ARG A 410 -13.81 9.55 0.78
N TYR A 411 -13.57 8.34 1.29
CA TYR A 411 -13.75 7.98 2.70
C TYR A 411 -12.57 8.38 3.60
N LEU A 412 -11.53 9.04 3.07
CA LEU A 412 -10.32 9.42 3.81
C LEU A 412 -10.62 10.30 5.03
N GLY A 413 -11.58 11.22 4.94
CA GLY A 413 -11.96 12.04 6.09
C GLY A 413 -12.69 11.25 7.18
N LYS A 414 -13.49 10.24 6.82
CA LYS A 414 -14.13 9.32 7.78
C LYS A 414 -13.08 8.45 8.48
N LEU A 415 -12.13 7.90 7.72
CA LEU A 415 -10.99 7.15 8.26
C LEU A 415 -10.16 8.01 9.24
N THR A 416 -9.87 9.25 8.87
CA THR A 416 -9.09 10.18 9.71
C THR A 416 -9.80 10.44 11.05
N LYS A 417 -11.14 10.53 11.05
CA LYS A 417 -11.93 10.66 12.29
C LYS A 417 -11.84 9.41 13.17
N TYR A 418 -11.92 8.21 12.59
CA TYR A 418 -11.77 6.96 13.37
C TYR A 418 -10.43 6.84 14.07
N ILE A 419 -9.35 7.24 13.42
CA ILE A 419 -7.99 7.11 13.99
C ILE A 419 -7.57 8.31 14.84
N GLN A 420 -8.38 9.38 14.89
CA GLN A 420 -7.99 10.65 15.51
C GLN A 420 -7.60 10.53 16.98
N ASN A 421 -8.25 9.63 17.72
CA ASN A 421 -8.07 9.41 19.16
C ASN A 421 -7.17 8.21 19.49
N ILE A 422 -6.63 7.53 18.47
CA ILE A 422 -5.84 6.30 18.65
C ILE A 422 -4.35 6.66 18.63
N ARG A 423 -3.73 6.69 19.81
CA ARG A 423 -2.31 7.06 19.97
C ARG A 423 -1.37 6.25 19.06
N GLN A 424 -1.61 4.93 18.94
CA GLN A 424 -0.78 4.02 18.14
C GLN A 424 -0.80 4.34 16.63
N LEU A 425 -1.86 4.99 16.14
CA LEU A 425 -2.05 5.33 14.73
C LEU A 425 -1.79 6.81 14.43
N THR A 426 -1.11 7.53 15.32
CA THR A 426 -0.78 8.95 15.10
C THR A 426 0.03 9.15 13.81
N TYR A 427 0.94 8.24 13.47
CA TYR A 427 1.69 8.30 12.21
C TYR A 427 0.77 8.20 10.98
N LEU A 428 -0.25 7.34 11.02
CA LEU A 428 -1.22 7.13 9.96
C LEU A 428 -2.14 8.35 9.82
N LYS A 429 -2.51 8.99 10.94
CA LYS A 429 -3.25 10.26 10.95
C LYS A 429 -2.49 11.35 10.20
N VAL A 430 -1.18 11.49 10.43
CA VAL A 430 -0.32 12.45 9.71
C VAL A 430 -0.34 12.18 8.20
N ILE A 431 -0.23 10.91 7.78
CA ILE A 431 -0.30 10.53 6.35
C ILE A 431 -1.67 10.84 5.76
N CYS A 432 -2.76 10.50 6.46
CA CYS A 432 -4.12 10.74 5.99
C CYS A 432 -4.41 12.23 5.78
N ILE A 433 -4.02 13.07 6.74
CA ILE A 433 -4.20 14.52 6.65
C ILE A 433 -3.32 15.11 5.53
N THR A 434 -2.06 14.67 5.43
CA THR A 434 -1.16 15.09 4.34
C THR A 434 -1.77 14.78 2.97
N GLU A 435 -2.24 13.54 2.78
CA GLU A 435 -2.87 13.11 1.53
C GLU A 435 -4.15 13.89 1.22
N LEU A 436 -4.99 14.14 2.23
CA LEU A 436 -6.22 14.92 2.13
C LEU A 436 -5.94 16.35 1.67
N LEU A 437 -5.02 17.05 2.34
CA LEU A 437 -4.64 18.42 2.01
C LEU A 437 -4.00 18.52 0.62
N CYS A 438 -3.08 17.60 0.27
CA CYS A 438 -2.47 17.59 -1.06
C CYS A 438 -3.51 17.38 -2.17
N ARG A 439 -4.53 16.53 -1.95
CA ARG A 439 -5.61 16.34 -2.92
C ARG A 439 -6.53 17.55 -3.04
N CYS A 440 -6.86 18.20 -1.93
CA CYS A 440 -7.60 19.46 -1.96
C CYS A 440 -6.85 20.55 -2.75
N ALA A 441 -5.54 20.69 -2.50
CA ALA A 441 -4.67 21.59 -3.25
C ALA A 441 -4.58 21.18 -4.74
N LYS A 442 -4.52 19.87 -5.05
CA LYS A 442 -4.53 19.36 -6.43
C LYS A 442 -5.77 19.82 -7.19
N HIS A 443 -6.96 19.70 -6.61
CA HIS A 443 -8.20 20.12 -7.26
C HIS A 443 -8.19 21.60 -7.62
N ILE A 444 -7.66 22.44 -6.73
CA ILE A 444 -7.51 23.88 -6.97
C ILE A 444 -6.45 24.13 -8.05
N PHE A 445 -5.32 23.44 -7.97
CA PHE A 445 -4.20 23.56 -8.90
C PHE A 445 -4.60 23.19 -10.35
N GLN A 446 -5.45 22.18 -10.53
CA GLN A 446 -5.95 21.79 -11.85
C GLN A 446 -6.69 22.93 -12.54
N GLY A 447 -7.68 23.54 -11.88
CA GLY A 447 -8.41 24.69 -12.42
C GLY A 447 -7.54 25.95 -12.54
N TYR A 448 -6.59 26.13 -11.63
CA TYR A 448 -5.63 27.23 -11.64
C TYR A 448 -4.73 27.22 -12.88
N LEU A 449 -4.27 26.05 -13.32
CA LEU A 449 -3.26 25.93 -14.37
C LEU A 449 -3.83 25.78 -15.79
N GLN A 450 -5.08 25.31 -15.92
CA GLN A 450 -5.77 25.15 -17.21
C GLN A 450 -5.75 26.41 -18.11
N PRO A 451 -6.04 27.63 -17.61
CA PRO A 451 -6.05 28.84 -18.44
C PRO A 451 -4.66 29.45 -18.69
N VAL A 452 -3.61 28.94 -18.04
CA VAL A 452 -2.26 29.55 -18.06
C VAL A 452 -1.56 29.23 -19.39
N SER A 453 -0.95 30.24 -20.02
CA SER A 453 -0.17 30.04 -21.24
C SER A 453 1.11 29.22 -20.97
N VAL A 454 1.68 28.59 -22.00
CA VAL A 454 2.93 27.83 -21.85
C VAL A 454 4.07 28.72 -21.34
N ALA A 455 4.10 30.00 -21.75
CA ALA A 455 5.10 30.97 -21.33
C ALA A 455 5.06 31.28 -19.82
N HIS A 456 3.87 31.36 -19.22
CA HIS A 456 3.70 31.70 -17.80
C HIS A 456 3.57 30.48 -16.87
N THR A 457 3.75 29.26 -17.39
CA THR A 457 3.53 28.04 -16.61
C THR A 457 4.48 27.93 -15.41
N ALA A 458 5.78 28.21 -15.58
CA ALA A 458 6.75 28.16 -14.48
C ALA A 458 6.48 29.24 -13.40
N ALA A 459 6.12 30.45 -13.83
CA ALA A 459 5.71 31.55 -12.96
C ALA A 459 4.47 31.20 -12.14
N ALA A 460 3.43 30.68 -12.79
CA ALA A 460 2.21 30.29 -12.12
C ALA A 460 2.43 29.16 -11.11
N VAL A 461 3.25 28.15 -11.45
CA VAL A 461 3.57 27.03 -10.56
C VAL A 461 4.37 27.49 -9.34
N SER A 462 5.44 28.28 -9.54
CA SER A 462 6.24 28.80 -8.42
C SER A 462 5.41 29.69 -7.49
N HIS A 463 4.54 30.55 -8.05
CA HIS A 463 3.59 31.35 -7.29
C HIS A 463 2.62 30.48 -6.46
N PHE A 464 2.03 29.45 -7.07
CA PHE A 464 1.13 28.54 -6.35
C PHE A 464 1.83 27.83 -5.18
N LEU A 465 3.07 27.35 -5.39
CA LEU A 465 3.86 26.72 -4.32
C LEU A 465 4.18 27.69 -3.19
N ASN A 466 4.46 28.96 -3.51
CA ASN A 466 4.63 30.00 -2.50
C ASN A 466 3.33 30.23 -1.72
N CYS A 467 2.17 30.39 -2.38
CA CYS A 467 0.89 30.51 -1.69
C CYS A 467 0.55 29.28 -0.82
N LEU A 468 0.99 28.09 -1.23
CA LEU A 468 0.72 26.84 -0.52
C LEU A 468 1.63 26.64 0.69
N LEU A 469 2.89 27.07 0.63
CA LEU A 469 3.91 26.78 1.66
C LEU A 469 4.36 28.00 2.47
N SER A 470 3.93 29.20 2.07
CA SER A 470 4.22 30.46 2.74
C SER A 470 2.94 31.09 3.29
N PRO A 471 2.94 31.58 4.53
CA PRO A 471 1.76 32.12 5.18
C PRO A 471 1.35 33.53 4.70
N SER A 472 2.15 34.18 3.86
CA SER A 472 2.02 35.63 3.56
C SER A 472 2.33 36.00 2.11
N THR A 473 2.21 35.06 1.17
CA THR A 473 2.30 35.40 -0.26
C THR A 473 1.05 36.16 -0.70
N GLU A 474 1.31 37.38 -1.19
CA GLU A 474 0.34 38.33 -1.75
C GLU A 474 0.29 38.24 -3.29
N PRO A 475 -0.78 38.74 -3.92
CA PRO A 475 -0.93 38.78 -5.37
C PRO A 475 0.27 39.41 -6.11
N LEU A 476 0.64 38.81 -7.24
CA LEU A 476 1.66 39.34 -8.14
C LEU A 476 1.14 40.63 -8.80
N SER A 477 1.82 41.75 -8.57
CA SER A 477 1.51 43.06 -9.16
C SER A 477 2.71 43.56 -9.98
N PRO A 478 2.53 44.32 -11.09
CA PRO A 478 3.65 44.85 -11.89
C PRO A 478 4.60 45.76 -11.09
N SER A 479 4.12 46.36 -10.00
CA SER A 479 4.92 47.18 -9.07
C SER A 479 5.78 46.35 -8.10
N ASN A 480 5.54 45.05 -7.99
CA ASN A 480 6.21 44.20 -7.02
C ASN A 480 7.40 43.41 -7.62
N GLU A 481 7.62 43.45 -8.95
CA GLU A 481 8.79 42.82 -9.60
C GLU A 481 10.13 43.33 -9.01
N GLU A 482 10.20 44.59 -8.55
CA GLU A 482 11.41 45.17 -7.96
C GLU A 482 11.63 44.79 -6.48
N LEU A 483 10.63 44.23 -5.79
CA LEU A 483 10.70 43.88 -4.36
C LEU A 483 11.16 42.44 -4.08
N PHE A 484 11.29 41.62 -5.11
CA PHE A 484 11.56 40.17 -4.99
C PHE A 484 12.92 39.80 -5.58
N MET A 485 14.00 40.25 -4.93
CA MET A 485 15.36 39.82 -5.26
C MET A 485 15.82 38.69 -4.31
N PRO A 486 16.51 37.65 -4.81
CA PRO A 486 17.06 36.59 -3.97
C PRO A 486 18.15 37.14 -3.02
N ALA A 487 18.18 36.66 -1.77
CA ALA A 487 19.10 37.10 -0.74
C ALA A 487 20.59 36.81 -1.05
N ASN A 488 20.88 35.91 -2.00
CA ASN A 488 22.25 35.63 -2.44
C ASN A 488 22.63 36.51 -3.62
N GLY A 489 23.31 37.61 -3.31
CA GLY A 489 23.81 38.57 -4.27
C GLY A 489 24.80 37.96 -5.26
N VAL A 490 24.36 37.74 -6.49
CA VAL A 490 25.22 37.77 -7.68
C VAL A 490 24.58 38.70 -8.69
N ARG A 491 25.13 39.91 -8.81
CA ARG A 491 24.79 40.86 -9.88
C ARG A 491 25.22 40.27 -11.22
N LYS A 492 24.32 39.63 -11.96
CA LYS A 492 24.46 39.53 -13.41
C LYS A 492 23.84 40.78 -14.03
N SER A 493 24.70 41.66 -14.52
CA SER A 493 24.34 42.79 -15.38
C SER A 493 23.50 42.30 -16.56
N ARG A 494 22.17 42.45 -16.48
CA ARG A 494 21.31 42.42 -17.66
C ARG A 494 21.24 43.85 -18.18
N SER A 495 21.80 44.05 -19.37
CA SER A 495 21.81 45.34 -20.04
C SER A 495 20.38 45.83 -20.27
N SER A 496 20.13 47.06 -19.84
CA SER A 496 18.92 47.80 -20.15
C SER A 496 18.92 48.16 -21.64
N LYS A 497 18.28 47.35 -22.48
CA LYS A 497 17.77 47.84 -23.78
C LYS A 497 16.77 46.87 -24.41
N ARG A 498 15.56 47.41 -24.60
CA ARG A 498 14.41 46.95 -25.41
C ARG A 498 13.40 46.01 -24.73
N ARG A 499 12.29 46.63 -24.28
CA ARG A 499 10.99 46.46 -24.94
C ARG A 499 10.15 47.73 -24.74
N LYS A 500 10.14 48.54 -25.80
CA LYS A 500 9.22 49.66 -25.98
C LYS A 500 7.99 49.07 -26.67
N GLN A 501 6.81 49.31 -26.09
CA GLN A 501 5.46 49.14 -26.62
C GLN A 501 5.32 48.51 -28.02
N THR A 502 4.70 47.34 -28.07
CA THR A 502 3.73 47.01 -29.13
C THR A 502 2.42 46.63 -28.45
N ASN A 503 1.39 47.43 -28.70
CA ASN A 503 0.06 47.27 -28.17
C ASN A 503 -0.81 46.44 -29.14
N SER A 504 -1.82 45.79 -28.58
CA SER A 504 -3.01 45.15 -29.18
C SER A 504 -2.90 43.73 -29.75
N GLY A 505 -3.52 42.77 -29.03
CA GLY A 505 -3.83 41.43 -29.54
C GLY A 505 -4.16 40.36 -28.50
N GLY A 506 -4.92 40.68 -27.43
CA GLY A 506 -5.39 39.69 -26.44
C GLY A 506 -5.08 40.13 -25.01
N LYS A 507 -6.11 40.38 -24.19
CA LYS A 507 -5.94 40.44 -22.74
C LYS A 507 -5.60 39.00 -22.30
N GLU A 508 -4.33 38.68 -22.13
CA GLU A 508 -3.95 37.48 -21.39
C GLU A 508 -4.47 37.67 -19.96
N ASN A 509 -5.37 36.79 -19.56
CA ASN A 509 -6.11 36.91 -18.32
C ASN A 509 -5.22 36.33 -17.21
N ASP A 510 -4.34 37.16 -16.64
CA ASP A 510 -3.46 36.78 -15.52
C ASP A 510 -4.24 36.70 -14.18
N ASP A 511 -5.45 36.13 -14.21
CA ASP A 511 -6.27 35.92 -13.01
C ASP A 511 -5.56 34.98 -12.01
N TRP A 512 -4.66 34.13 -12.50
CA TRP A 512 -3.82 33.26 -11.68
C TRP A 512 -2.89 34.06 -10.74
N ALA A 513 -2.46 35.26 -11.15
CA ALA A 513 -1.60 36.14 -10.36
C ALA A 513 -2.32 36.77 -9.14
N GLN A 514 -3.67 36.73 -9.12
CA GLN A 514 -4.48 37.30 -8.04
C GLN A 514 -4.62 36.39 -6.81
N MET A 515 -4.18 35.13 -6.90
CA MET A 515 -4.29 34.18 -5.80
C MET A 515 -3.37 34.58 -4.64
N SER A 516 -3.90 34.64 -3.42
CA SER A 516 -3.13 34.84 -2.19
C SER A 516 -3.13 33.58 -1.34
N SER A 517 -2.20 33.49 -0.40
CA SER A 517 -2.07 32.35 0.55
C SER A 517 -3.36 32.14 1.34
N HIS A 518 -3.98 33.23 1.82
CA HIS A 518 -5.26 33.19 2.53
C HIS A 518 -6.39 32.67 1.62
N SER A 519 -6.49 33.17 0.39
CA SER A 519 -7.54 32.74 -0.54
C SER A 519 -7.40 31.26 -0.93
N LEU A 520 -6.16 30.77 -1.06
CA LEU A 520 -5.87 29.37 -1.34
C LEU A 520 -6.25 28.50 -0.14
N TRP A 521 -5.87 28.91 1.08
CA TRP A 521 -6.18 28.16 2.30
C TRP A 521 -7.69 28.04 2.55
N GLU A 522 -8.47 29.12 2.38
CA GLU A 522 -9.94 29.06 2.48
C GLU A 522 -10.55 28.07 1.48
N ARG A 523 -10.04 28.04 0.24
CA ARG A 523 -10.47 27.05 -0.75
C ARG A 523 -10.07 25.62 -0.37
N VAL A 524 -8.89 25.43 0.23
CA VAL A 524 -8.46 24.12 0.73
C VAL A 524 -9.37 23.65 1.87
N LYS A 525 -9.73 24.52 2.83
CA LYS A 525 -10.67 24.21 3.91
C LYS A 525 -12.06 23.84 3.37
N SER A 526 -12.57 24.64 2.44
CA SER A 526 -13.85 24.37 1.78
C SER A 526 -13.86 23.02 1.05
N ASN A 527 -12.78 22.70 0.31
CA ASN A 527 -12.64 21.41 -0.35
C ASN A 527 -12.50 20.25 0.64
N ALA A 528 -11.80 20.44 1.77
CA ALA A 528 -11.65 19.42 2.81
C ALA A 528 -13.01 19.03 3.42
N ASP A 529 -13.86 20.02 3.71
CA ASP A 529 -15.20 19.78 4.22
C ASP A 529 -16.11 19.17 3.14
N PHE A 530 -16.13 19.74 1.93
CA PHE A 530 -17.02 19.29 0.86
C PHE A 530 -16.70 17.87 0.36
N TYR A 531 -15.43 17.56 0.06
CA TYR A 531 -15.05 16.25 -0.49
C TYR A 531 -14.90 15.15 0.56
N TYR A 532 -14.48 15.51 1.77
CA TYR A 532 -14.04 14.53 2.78
C TYR A 532 -14.78 14.66 4.12
N ALA A 533 -15.68 15.63 4.29
CA ALA A 533 -16.35 15.92 5.56
C ALA A 533 -15.36 16.20 6.70
N PHE A 534 -14.24 16.83 6.38
CA PHE A 534 -13.14 17.05 7.30
C PHE A 534 -12.96 18.55 7.58
N THR A 535 -13.22 18.95 8.83
CA THR A 535 -13.13 20.34 9.27
C THR A 535 -11.70 20.69 9.68
N VAL A 536 -11.27 21.86 9.27
CA VAL A 536 -9.93 22.39 9.56
C VAL A 536 -10.11 23.71 10.31
N ASP A 537 -9.69 23.73 11.58
CA ASP A 537 -10.03 24.82 12.51
C ASP A 537 -9.03 25.99 12.47
N GLU A 538 -7.84 25.79 11.89
CA GLU A 538 -6.75 26.78 11.90
C GLU A 538 -6.87 27.84 10.78
N GLU A 539 -6.45 29.07 11.10
CA GLU A 539 -6.48 30.21 10.17
C GLU A 539 -5.43 30.12 9.06
N ASN A 540 -4.35 29.35 9.27
CA ASN A 540 -3.22 29.29 8.35
C ASN A 540 -2.66 27.87 8.22
N ILE A 541 -2.21 27.52 7.01
CA ILE A 541 -1.61 26.22 6.73
C ILE A 541 -0.37 25.95 7.59
N ASP A 542 0.50 26.94 7.82
CA ASP A 542 1.72 26.74 8.62
C ASP A 542 1.41 26.38 10.08
N ALA A 543 0.40 27.04 10.67
CA ALA A 543 -0.08 26.72 12.01
C ALA A 543 -0.69 25.31 12.05
N TYR A 544 -1.43 24.94 11.01
CA TYR A 544 -2.04 23.63 10.90
C TYR A 544 -1.00 22.50 10.75
N LEU A 545 -0.03 22.66 9.83
CA LEU A 545 1.05 21.69 9.62
C LEU A 545 1.86 21.49 10.90
N SER A 546 2.17 22.58 11.62
CA SER A 546 2.89 22.51 12.91
C SER A 546 2.08 21.79 13.99
N THR A 547 0.77 22.03 14.06
CA THR A 547 -0.13 21.40 15.04
C THR A 547 -0.28 19.90 14.81
N VAL A 548 -0.37 19.47 13.55
CA VAL A 548 -0.47 18.05 13.18
C VAL A 548 0.91 17.35 13.23
N GLY A 549 2.00 18.10 13.08
CA GLY A 549 3.36 17.55 12.99
C GLY A 549 3.75 17.11 11.58
N ILE A 550 3.21 17.75 10.54
CA ILE A 550 3.55 17.47 9.14
C ILE A 550 4.77 18.30 8.73
N GLN A 551 5.81 17.63 8.24
CA GLN A 551 7.00 18.30 7.71
C GLN A 551 6.71 18.94 6.34
N LYS A 552 7.09 20.21 6.16
CA LYS A 552 6.87 20.94 4.89
C LYS A 552 7.54 20.27 3.68
N THR A 553 8.71 19.65 3.87
CA THR A 553 9.40 18.88 2.82
C THR A 553 8.58 17.69 2.35
N SER A 554 8.03 16.90 3.28
CA SER A 554 7.17 15.76 2.98
C SER A 554 5.87 16.19 2.30
N PHE A 555 5.28 17.31 2.74
CA PHE A 555 4.09 17.89 2.12
C PHE A 555 4.37 18.38 0.69
N LEU A 556 5.45 19.15 0.48
CA LEU A 556 5.87 19.61 -0.84
C LEU A 556 6.14 18.42 -1.77
N ARG A 557 6.94 17.45 -1.31
CA ARG A 557 7.27 16.23 -2.04
C ARG A 557 6.00 15.53 -2.51
N ARG A 558 5.06 15.30 -1.60
CA ARG A 558 3.81 14.60 -1.92
C ARG A 558 2.97 15.38 -2.93
N PHE A 559 2.84 16.69 -2.74
CA PHE A 559 2.09 17.54 -3.66
C PHE A 559 2.68 17.49 -5.07
N VAL A 560 3.99 17.74 -5.20
CA VAL A 560 4.76 17.73 -6.46
C VAL A 560 4.62 16.40 -7.21
N GLN A 561 4.65 15.26 -6.49
CA GLN A 561 4.42 13.94 -7.08
C GLN A 561 2.99 13.76 -7.62
N ILE A 562 1.98 14.24 -6.89
CA ILE A 562 0.57 14.11 -7.29
C ILE A 562 0.26 14.92 -8.55
N VAL A 563 0.81 16.13 -8.67
CA VAL A 563 0.52 17.05 -9.79
C VAL A 563 1.48 16.90 -10.97
N GLY A 564 2.66 16.33 -10.75
CA GLY A 564 3.67 16.13 -11.79
C GLY A 564 4.61 17.32 -11.99
N ILE A 565 5.04 17.99 -10.91
CA ILE A 565 6.03 19.09 -11.00
C ILE A 565 7.45 18.50 -10.96
N GLN A 566 8.38 19.06 -11.74
CA GLN A 566 9.81 18.80 -11.63
C GLN A 566 10.51 20.05 -11.12
N MET A 567 11.21 19.91 -9.99
CA MET A 567 11.90 20.99 -9.31
C MET A 567 13.41 20.91 -9.55
N LEU A 568 14.08 22.07 -9.52
CA LEU A 568 15.53 22.15 -9.52
C LEU A 568 16.10 21.56 -8.22
N LEU A 569 17.18 20.78 -8.34
CA LEU A 569 17.89 20.27 -7.16
C LEU A 569 18.61 21.42 -6.45
N ARG A 570 18.14 21.75 -5.25
CA ARG A 570 18.68 22.82 -4.41
C ARG A 570 18.24 22.62 -2.96
N ASP A 571 19.03 23.11 -2.03
CA ASP A 571 18.64 23.23 -0.62
C ASP A 571 17.60 24.35 -0.45
N TYR A 572 16.32 23.96 -0.39
CA TYR A 572 15.21 24.85 -0.10
C TYR A 572 15.04 25.02 1.41
N ASN A 573 15.20 26.24 1.93
CA ASN A 573 14.95 26.53 3.34
C ASN A 573 13.46 26.82 3.57
N LEU A 574 12.68 25.76 3.79
CA LEU A 574 11.23 25.82 4.01
C LEU A 574 10.82 26.38 5.39
N GLU A 575 11.79 26.53 6.30
CA GLU A 575 11.57 26.96 7.69
C GLU A 575 11.78 28.47 7.89
N THR A 576 12.35 29.19 6.90
CA THR A 576 12.58 30.64 7.01
C THR A 576 11.28 31.45 6.87
N GLY A 577 11.05 32.36 7.84
CA GLY A 577 9.76 33.03 8.03
C GLY A 577 9.36 34.14 7.03
N LYS A 578 8.03 34.36 6.98
CA LYS A 578 7.16 35.51 6.62
C LYS A 578 7.50 36.50 5.48
N LYS A 579 8.72 36.63 4.94
CA LYS A 579 9.05 37.71 3.98
C LYS A 579 9.89 37.33 2.75
N SER A 580 10.34 36.09 2.61
CA SER A 580 11.05 35.65 1.40
C SER A 580 10.15 34.81 0.52
N GLN A 581 10.18 35.09 -0.79
CA GLN A 581 9.71 34.15 -1.80
C GLN A 581 10.58 32.87 -1.71
N LEU A 582 9.94 31.70 -1.57
CA LEU A 582 10.62 30.41 -1.40
C LEU A 582 11.00 29.80 -2.76
N PHE A 583 10.11 29.93 -3.74
CA PHE A 583 10.27 29.38 -5.09
C PHE A 583 10.22 30.47 -6.15
N PHE A 584 11.14 30.39 -7.11
CA PHE A 584 11.24 31.26 -8.27
C PHE A 584 10.91 30.48 -9.54
N GLU A 585 10.73 31.19 -10.66
CA GLU A 585 10.44 30.57 -11.95
C GLU A 585 11.54 29.57 -12.38
N ASP A 586 12.79 29.92 -12.11
CA ASP A 586 13.97 29.09 -12.41
C ASP A 586 14.01 27.78 -11.59
N ASP A 587 13.26 27.70 -10.49
CA ASP A 587 13.16 26.47 -9.69
C ASP A 587 12.26 25.42 -10.36
N ILE A 588 11.41 25.81 -11.32
CA ILE A 588 10.49 24.91 -12.00
C ILE A 588 11.11 24.47 -13.34
N GLN A 589 11.68 23.26 -13.35
CA GLN A 589 12.28 22.69 -14.57
C GLN A 589 11.23 22.29 -15.60
N GLY A 590 10.06 21.85 -15.15
CA GLY A 590 8.97 21.45 -16.03
C GLY A 590 7.83 20.75 -15.32
N LEU A 591 6.86 20.32 -16.14
CA LEU A 591 5.74 19.47 -15.72
C LEU A 591 5.80 18.16 -16.48
N TYR A 592 5.66 17.04 -15.78
CA TYR A 592 5.58 15.72 -16.38
C TYR A 592 4.14 15.19 -16.36
N CYS A 593 3.84 14.31 -17.31
CA CYS A 593 2.53 13.69 -17.44
C CYS A 593 2.32 12.63 -16.33
N ARG A 594 1.19 12.67 -15.65
CA ARG A 594 0.77 11.61 -14.73
C ARG A 594 -0.15 10.65 -15.48
N ALA A 595 0.41 9.51 -15.90
CA ALA A 595 -0.35 8.48 -16.60
C ALA A 595 -0.96 7.47 -15.63
N LYS A 596 -2.16 6.98 -15.97
CA LYS A 596 -2.81 5.82 -15.37
C LYS A 596 -3.19 4.88 -16.51
N HIS A 597 -2.78 3.62 -16.42
CA HIS A 597 -3.05 2.63 -17.46
C HIS A 597 -3.43 1.29 -16.83
N VAL A 598 -3.78 0.35 -17.70
CA VAL A 598 -3.86 -1.06 -17.35
C VAL A 598 -2.46 -1.66 -17.54
N ASP A 599 -1.93 -2.25 -16.49
CA ASP A 599 -0.72 -3.06 -16.58
C ASP A 599 -1.14 -4.44 -17.12
N PRO A 600 -0.65 -4.87 -18.31
CA PRO A 600 -0.90 -6.22 -18.77
C PRO A 600 -0.33 -7.18 -17.74
N LYS A 601 -1.15 -8.12 -17.25
CA LYS A 601 -0.70 -9.11 -16.27
C LYS A 601 -0.47 -10.45 -16.96
N ALA A 602 0.71 -11.03 -16.76
CA ALA A 602 1.01 -12.41 -17.10
C ALA A 602 0.28 -13.32 -16.10
N MET A 603 -0.99 -13.64 -16.38
CA MET A 603 -1.88 -14.36 -15.46
C MET A 603 -1.32 -15.73 -15.05
N ASP A 604 -0.74 -16.48 -15.99
CA ASP A 604 -0.10 -17.77 -15.71
C ASP A 604 1.07 -17.63 -14.73
N ALA A 605 1.94 -16.63 -14.95
CA ALA A 605 3.07 -16.37 -14.08
C ALA A 605 2.60 -15.93 -12.68
N HIS A 606 1.61 -15.03 -12.62
CA HIS A 606 1.03 -14.59 -11.35
C HIS A 606 0.39 -15.76 -10.57
N SER A 607 -0.28 -16.68 -11.26
CA SER A 607 -0.84 -17.89 -10.64
C SER A 607 0.24 -18.80 -10.07
N LEU A 608 1.34 -19.01 -10.80
CA LEU A 608 2.51 -19.75 -10.31
C LEU A 608 3.16 -19.08 -9.10
N PHE A 609 3.26 -17.74 -9.10
CA PHE A 609 3.74 -16.99 -7.94
C PHE A 609 2.88 -17.21 -6.70
N LEU A 610 1.56 -17.12 -6.82
CA LEU A 610 0.61 -17.37 -5.72
C LEU A 610 0.68 -18.83 -5.22
N SER A 611 0.79 -19.78 -6.15
CA SER A 611 0.99 -21.20 -5.82
C SER A 611 2.30 -21.40 -5.05
N GLY A 612 3.38 -20.75 -5.50
CA GLY A 612 4.68 -20.73 -4.83
C GLY A 612 4.59 -20.17 -3.41
N GLN A 613 3.91 -19.04 -3.20
CA GLN A 613 3.67 -18.49 -1.86
C GLN A 613 2.90 -19.47 -0.96
N THR A 614 1.85 -20.09 -1.50
CA THR A 614 1.05 -21.07 -0.76
C THR A 614 1.89 -22.27 -0.33
N LYS A 615 2.79 -22.74 -1.21
CA LYS A 615 3.74 -23.82 -0.89
C LYS A 615 4.75 -23.43 0.19
N VAL A 616 5.25 -22.19 0.16
CA VAL A 616 6.12 -21.65 1.22
C VAL A 616 5.38 -21.62 2.55
N GLN A 617 4.12 -21.19 2.57
CA GLN A 617 3.28 -21.18 3.79
C GLN A 617 3.02 -22.60 4.32
N GLN A 618 2.94 -23.60 3.45
CA GLN A 618 2.86 -25.03 3.82
C GLN A 618 4.20 -25.61 4.33
N GLY A 619 5.28 -24.81 4.38
CA GLY A 619 6.61 -25.25 4.78
C GLY A 619 7.42 -25.95 3.67
N GLN A 620 6.87 -26.07 2.46
CA GLN A 620 7.55 -26.69 1.31
C GLN A 620 8.46 -25.67 0.61
N LEU A 621 9.52 -25.25 1.29
CA LEU A 621 10.38 -24.13 0.86
C LEU A 621 11.03 -24.34 -0.51
N ARG A 622 11.52 -25.55 -0.80
CA ARG A 622 12.18 -25.85 -2.08
C ARG A 622 11.21 -25.84 -3.26
N ALA A 623 10.05 -26.48 -3.11
CA ALA A 623 9.01 -26.44 -4.14
C ALA A 623 8.50 -25.02 -4.37
N GLY A 624 8.34 -24.24 -3.29
CA GLY A 624 8.02 -22.81 -3.38
C GLY A 624 9.09 -22.01 -4.15
N PHE A 625 10.37 -22.27 -3.88
CA PHE A 625 11.49 -21.62 -4.59
C PHE A 625 11.44 -21.90 -6.10
N ASP A 626 11.30 -23.17 -6.48
CA ASP A 626 11.31 -23.57 -7.90
C ASP A 626 10.11 -22.95 -8.66
N LEU A 627 8.91 -22.91 -8.05
CA LEU A 627 7.72 -22.26 -8.61
C LEU A 627 7.88 -20.74 -8.78
N VAL A 628 8.45 -20.06 -7.78
CA VAL A 628 8.68 -18.61 -7.84
C VAL A 628 9.74 -18.28 -8.90
N LEU A 629 10.76 -19.13 -9.06
CA LEU A 629 11.78 -18.97 -10.10
C LEU A 629 11.18 -19.16 -11.50
N GLU A 630 10.33 -20.16 -11.69
CA GLU A 630 9.61 -20.37 -12.94
C GLU A 630 8.69 -19.18 -13.27
N SER A 631 7.95 -18.69 -12.28
CA SER A 631 7.16 -17.46 -12.40
C SER A 631 8.01 -16.27 -12.84
N LEU A 632 9.18 -16.06 -12.23
CA LEU A 632 10.08 -14.96 -12.60
C LEU A 632 10.55 -15.06 -14.06
N ASN A 633 10.90 -16.28 -14.52
CA ASN A 633 11.31 -16.52 -15.89
C ASN A 633 10.18 -16.22 -16.88
N LEU A 634 8.95 -16.62 -16.55
CA LEU A 634 7.77 -16.32 -17.36
C LEU A 634 7.49 -14.81 -17.39
N MET A 635 7.52 -14.12 -16.24
CA MET A 635 7.37 -12.67 -16.18
C MET A 635 8.42 -11.95 -17.03
N ASN A 636 9.68 -12.38 -16.99
CA ASN A 636 10.74 -11.81 -17.82
C ASN A 636 10.50 -12.05 -19.33
N SER A 637 9.92 -13.19 -19.69
CA SER A 637 9.57 -13.47 -21.10
C SER A 637 8.42 -12.61 -21.63
N VAL A 638 7.46 -12.27 -20.77
CA VAL A 638 6.25 -11.50 -21.14
C VAL A 638 6.48 -9.99 -21.04
N TYR A 639 7.01 -9.51 -19.92
CA TYR A 639 7.22 -8.08 -19.66
C TYR A 639 8.57 -7.56 -20.18
N GLY A 640 9.51 -8.45 -20.46
CA GLY A 640 10.91 -8.11 -20.70
C GLY A 640 11.69 -7.90 -19.40
N ALA A 641 12.80 -7.17 -19.48
CA ALA A 641 13.82 -7.15 -18.43
C ALA A 641 13.44 -6.34 -17.17
N VAL A 642 12.44 -5.44 -17.23
CA VAL A 642 12.12 -4.50 -16.13
C VAL A 642 10.61 -4.39 -15.92
N HIS A 643 10.13 -4.74 -14.72
CA HIS A 643 8.72 -4.67 -14.31
C HIS A 643 8.61 -4.70 -12.77
N SER A 644 7.61 -4.02 -12.20
CA SER A 644 7.40 -3.93 -10.74
C SER A 644 7.16 -5.29 -10.09
N ASP A 645 6.33 -6.15 -10.68
CA ASP A 645 5.99 -7.47 -10.12
C ASP A 645 7.22 -8.39 -9.98
N MET A 646 8.22 -8.25 -10.85
CA MET A 646 9.43 -9.05 -10.78
C MET A 646 10.26 -8.77 -9.52
N ALA A 647 10.17 -7.55 -8.96
CA ALA A 647 10.85 -7.22 -7.70
C ALA A 647 10.32 -8.08 -6.54
N GLN A 648 9.00 -8.36 -6.51
CA GLN A 648 8.39 -9.17 -5.47
C GLN A 648 8.85 -10.63 -5.55
N CYS A 649 8.93 -11.20 -6.76
CA CYS A 649 9.47 -12.54 -6.99
C CYS A 649 10.93 -12.63 -6.54
N MET A 650 11.78 -11.68 -6.96
CA MET A 650 13.20 -11.65 -6.59
C MET A 650 13.41 -11.52 -5.08
N ARG A 651 12.63 -10.67 -4.40
CA ARG A 651 12.68 -10.53 -2.94
C ARG A 651 12.30 -11.83 -2.22
N LEU A 652 11.27 -12.52 -2.69
CA LEU A 652 10.87 -13.80 -2.10
C LEU A 652 11.94 -14.88 -2.35
N LEU A 653 12.53 -14.94 -3.55
CA LEU A 653 13.65 -15.82 -3.85
C LEU A 653 14.85 -15.53 -2.96
N ALA A 654 15.21 -14.26 -2.75
CA ALA A 654 16.30 -13.87 -1.85
C ALA A 654 16.08 -14.41 -0.43
N ARG A 655 14.87 -14.22 0.12
CA ARG A 655 14.50 -14.74 1.44
C ARG A 655 14.56 -16.27 1.49
N LEU A 656 14.07 -16.96 0.46
CA LEU A 656 14.10 -18.42 0.40
C LEU A 656 15.54 -18.94 0.28
N SER A 657 16.38 -18.37 -0.58
CA SER A 657 17.80 -18.72 -0.70
C SER A 657 18.52 -18.57 0.65
N TYR A 658 18.24 -17.49 1.37
CA TYR A 658 18.82 -17.25 2.69
C TYR A 658 18.40 -18.32 3.70
N ILE A 659 17.11 -18.66 3.78
CA ILE A 659 16.60 -19.70 4.67
C ILE A 659 17.15 -21.09 4.30
N LEU A 660 17.37 -21.34 3.00
CA LEU A 660 17.97 -22.58 2.49
C LEU A 660 19.51 -22.65 2.68
N GLY A 661 20.13 -21.62 3.25
CA GLY A 661 21.55 -21.62 3.62
C GLY A 661 22.51 -21.04 2.58
N ASP A 662 22.00 -20.30 1.58
CA ASP A 662 22.83 -19.60 0.60
C ASP A 662 22.70 -18.07 0.71
N PRO A 663 23.50 -17.42 1.58
CA PRO A 663 23.46 -15.98 1.75
C PRO A 663 24.01 -15.20 0.55
N SER A 664 24.89 -15.81 -0.25
CA SER A 664 25.50 -15.16 -1.43
C SER A 664 24.45 -15.00 -2.53
N GLU A 665 23.69 -16.05 -2.82
CA GLU A 665 22.59 -15.99 -3.78
C GLU A 665 21.47 -15.07 -3.27
N ALA A 666 21.19 -15.07 -1.97
CA ALA A 666 20.23 -14.14 -1.37
C ALA A 666 20.61 -12.66 -1.63
N LEU A 667 21.89 -12.31 -1.44
CA LEU A 667 22.40 -10.98 -1.72
C LEU A 667 22.26 -10.61 -3.21
N SER A 668 22.62 -11.53 -4.11
CA SER A 668 22.49 -11.36 -5.56
C SER A 668 21.05 -11.08 -5.99
N GLN A 669 20.09 -11.89 -5.51
CA GLN A 669 18.67 -11.71 -5.84
C GLN A 669 18.08 -10.44 -5.23
N GLN A 670 18.44 -10.10 -3.99
CA GLN A 670 17.97 -8.88 -3.35
C GLN A 670 18.53 -7.63 -4.03
N HIS A 671 19.77 -7.67 -4.51
CA HIS A 671 20.36 -6.56 -5.28
C HIS A 671 19.58 -6.32 -6.58
N LYS A 672 19.17 -7.39 -7.28
CA LYS A 672 18.30 -7.29 -8.47
C LYS A 672 16.92 -6.72 -8.11
N ALA A 673 16.31 -7.14 -7.01
CA ALA A 673 15.03 -6.61 -6.52
C ALA A 673 15.10 -5.10 -6.20
N THR A 674 16.21 -4.68 -5.59
CA THR A 674 16.48 -3.27 -5.27
C THR A 674 16.61 -2.44 -6.55
N LEU A 675 17.45 -2.88 -7.49
CA LEU A 675 17.61 -2.22 -8.79
C LEU A 675 16.28 -2.13 -9.56
N MET A 676 15.46 -3.18 -9.51
CA MET A 676 14.13 -3.21 -10.11
C MET A 676 13.22 -2.12 -9.52
N SER A 677 13.20 -2.02 -8.19
CA SER A 677 12.38 -1.02 -7.49
C SER A 677 12.83 0.41 -7.77
N GLU A 678 14.14 0.67 -7.82
CA GLU A 678 14.69 1.97 -8.21
C GLU A 678 14.24 2.40 -9.62
N ARG A 679 14.25 1.45 -10.57
CA ARG A 679 13.90 1.71 -11.97
C ARG A 679 12.41 1.86 -12.21
N CYS A 680 11.59 1.05 -11.55
CA CYS A 680 10.14 1.03 -11.74
C CYS A 680 9.41 2.08 -10.89
N SER A 681 9.82 2.24 -9.63
CA SER A 681 9.10 3.07 -8.65
C SER A 681 9.82 4.38 -8.32
N GLY A 682 11.12 4.47 -8.59
CA GLY A 682 11.98 5.61 -8.23
C GLY A 682 12.80 5.36 -6.97
N LEU A 683 13.86 6.17 -6.80
CA LEU A 683 14.82 6.05 -5.70
C LEU A 683 14.21 6.34 -4.32
N ASP A 684 13.29 7.30 -4.27
CA ASP A 684 12.65 7.78 -3.05
C ASP A 684 11.28 7.14 -2.81
N SER A 685 10.93 6.07 -3.53
CA SER A 685 9.70 5.31 -3.30
C SER A 685 9.77 4.52 -1.99
N SER A 686 8.63 4.39 -1.32
CA SER A 686 8.48 3.58 -0.11
C SER A 686 8.94 2.13 -0.30
N ASN A 687 8.64 1.52 -1.46
CA ASN A 687 9.10 0.18 -1.80
C ASN A 687 10.63 0.10 -1.85
N THR A 688 11.29 1.08 -2.48
CA THR A 688 12.76 1.12 -2.60
C THR A 688 13.43 1.25 -1.23
N VAL A 689 12.85 2.01 -0.29
CA VAL A 689 13.34 2.10 1.10
C VAL A 689 13.30 0.74 1.80
N ILE A 690 12.21 -0.03 1.61
CA ILE A 690 12.10 -1.40 2.14
C ILE A 690 13.17 -2.30 1.51
N GLU A 691 13.39 -2.20 0.19
CA GLU A 691 14.40 -3.03 -0.48
C GLU A 691 15.83 -2.72 -0.01
N TYR A 692 16.15 -1.47 0.34
CA TYR A 692 17.45 -1.13 0.94
C TYR A 692 17.64 -1.76 2.34
N LEU A 693 16.60 -1.81 3.17
CA LEU A 693 16.64 -2.49 4.47
C LEU A 693 16.95 -3.99 4.30
N ASN A 694 16.25 -4.65 3.38
CA ASN A 694 16.47 -6.07 3.07
C ASN A 694 17.87 -6.30 2.48
N LEU A 695 18.33 -5.43 1.58
CA LEU A 695 19.66 -5.53 1.00
C LEU A 695 20.76 -5.34 2.05
N ALA A 696 20.57 -4.44 3.00
CA ALA A 696 21.50 -4.25 4.11
C ALA A 696 21.61 -5.50 4.97
N HIS A 697 20.48 -6.16 5.25
CA HIS A 697 20.46 -7.42 6.01
C HIS A 697 21.30 -8.52 5.33
N PHE A 698 21.07 -8.79 4.04
CA PHE A 698 21.86 -9.80 3.32
C PHE A 698 23.31 -9.38 3.08
N SER A 699 23.59 -8.06 2.97
CA SER A 699 24.96 -7.55 2.90
C SER A 699 25.71 -7.85 4.19
N PHE A 700 25.08 -7.64 5.35
CA PHE A 700 25.66 -7.99 6.65
C PHE A 700 25.88 -9.50 6.80
N ALA A 701 24.93 -10.32 6.34
CA ALA A 701 25.09 -11.79 6.34
C ALA A 701 26.29 -12.28 5.51
N ASN A 702 26.71 -11.51 4.49
CA ASN A 702 27.91 -11.75 3.69
C ASN A 702 29.15 -10.99 4.22
N LEU A 703 29.12 -10.51 5.47
CA LEU A 703 30.22 -9.78 6.11
C LEU A 703 30.54 -8.42 5.48
N HIS A 704 29.70 -7.90 4.58
CA HIS A 704 29.84 -6.57 3.98
C HIS A 704 29.25 -5.48 4.90
N ILE A 705 29.82 -5.35 6.12
CA ILE A 705 29.28 -4.50 7.20
C ILE A 705 29.18 -3.02 6.79
N ALA A 706 30.22 -2.48 6.15
CA ALA A 706 30.24 -1.07 5.72
C ALA A 706 29.16 -0.77 4.67
N ALA A 707 28.93 -1.70 3.73
CA ALA A 707 27.87 -1.57 2.74
C ALA A 707 26.49 -1.62 3.39
N ALA A 708 26.28 -2.53 4.36
CA ALA A 708 25.04 -2.62 5.11
C ALA A 708 24.70 -1.31 5.84
N LEU A 709 25.67 -0.70 6.53
CA LEU A 709 25.46 0.60 7.20
C LEU A 709 25.13 1.72 6.20
N LYS A 710 25.86 1.82 5.08
CA LYS A 710 25.56 2.82 4.03
C LYS A 710 24.13 2.70 3.50
N LEU A 711 23.68 1.48 3.24
CA LEU A 711 22.32 1.20 2.79
C LEU A 711 21.26 1.60 3.83
N LEU A 712 21.49 1.29 5.12
CA LEU A 712 20.58 1.67 6.19
C LEU A 712 20.52 3.19 6.41
N TYR A 713 21.65 3.89 6.37
CA TYR A 713 21.67 5.35 6.46
C TYR A 713 20.93 5.99 5.29
N ARG A 714 21.08 5.46 4.08
CA ARG A 714 20.32 5.89 2.91
C ARG A 714 18.83 5.64 3.08
N ALA A 715 18.43 4.44 3.52
CA ALA A 715 17.03 4.12 3.81
C ALA A 715 16.43 5.07 4.86
N ARG A 716 17.18 5.34 5.94
CA ARG A 716 16.79 6.27 7.00
C ARG A 716 16.61 7.69 6.46
N TYR A 717 17.54 8.18 5.66
CA TYR A 717 17.48 9.52 5.05
C TYR A 717 16.25 9.66 4.14
N LEU A 718 15.99 8.67 3.29
CA LEU A 718 14.81 8.68 2.41
C LEU A 718 13.51 8.64 3.21
N LEU A 719 13.44 7.84 4.28
CA LEU A 719 12.26 7.80 5.14
C LEU A 719 12.03 9.13 5.87
N LEU A 720 13.10 9.81 6.29
CA LEU A 720 13.05 11.15 6.87
C LEU A 720 12.45 12.18 5.89
N LEU A 721 12.75 12.07 4.59
CA LEU A 721 12.14 12.93 3.57
C LEU A 721 10.65 12.60 3.35
N ILE A 722 10.25 11.33 3.47
CA ILE A 722 8.89 10.86 3.20
C ILE A 722 7.90 11.23 4.31
N HIS A 723 8.25 10.99 5.58
CA HIS A 723 7.33 11.13 6.72
C HIS A 723 7.89 11.96 7.89
N GLY A 724 9.22 12.08 7.97
CA GLY A 724 9.92 12.67 9.13
C GLY A 724 10.39 11.60 10.13
N GLU A 725 10.73 12.04 11.35
CA GLU A 725 11.27 11.15 12.41
C GLU A 725 10.20 10.25 13.07
N ASN A 726 8.91 10.58 12.91
CA ASN A 726 7.82 10.00 13.71
C ASN A 726 7.06 8.88 12.96
N HIS A 727 7.76 7.86 12.46
CA HIS A 727 7.15 6.71 11.78
C HIS A 727 7.56 5.36 12.41
N PRO A 728 6.66 4.36 12.55
CA PRO A 728 7.02 3.06 13.14
C PRO A 728 8.16 2.34 12.40
N PHE A 729 8.19 2.41 11.07
CA PHE A 729 9.27 1.83 10.26
C PHE A 729 10.64 2.47 10.52
N MET A 730 10.70 3.71 11.01
CA MET A 730 11.96 4.35 11.42
C MET A 730 12.60 3.57 12.58
N ALA A 731 11.78 3.02 13.49
CA ALA A 731 12.26 2.20 14.59
C ALA A 731 12.91 0.90 14.11
N GLU A 732 12.42 0.30 13.01
CA GLU A 732 12.99 -0.92 12.44
C GLU A 732 14.36 -0.63 11.79
N ILE A 733 14.48 0.48 11.05
CA ILE A 733 15.77 0.91 10.48
C ILE A 733 16.76 1.26 11.60
N ASP A 734 16.35 2.06 12.58
CA ASP A 734 17.21 2.47 13.70
C ASP A 734 17.64 1.27 14.56
N ALA A 735 16.77 0.29 14.78
CA ALA A 735 17.15 -0.95 15.46
C ALA A 735 18.21 -1.74 14.69
N ASN A 736 18.06 -1.87 13.36
CA ASN A 736 19.07 -2.52 12.51
C ASN A 736 20.41 -1.76 12.55
N ILE A 737 20.40 -0.43 12.45
CA ILE A 737 21.62 0.40 12.57
C ILE A 737 22.27 0.19 13.94
N GLY A 738 21.48 0.27 15.01
CA GLY A 738 21.98 0.11 16.38
C GLY A 738 22.64 -1.26 16.62
N VAL A 739 22.05 -2.33 16.10
CA VAL A 739 22.60 -3.69 16.22
C VAL A 739 23.90 -3.86 15.42
N ILE A 740 23.99 -3.28 14.23
CA ILE A 740 25.22 -3.35 13.43
C ILE A 740 26.33 -2.49 14.07
N LEU A 741 26.01 -1.29 14.58
CA LEU A 741 26.99 -0.46 15.31
C LEU A 741 27.47 -1.14 16.60
N TYR A 742 26.58 -1.86 17.30
CA TYR A 742 26.96 -2.70 18.43
C TYR A 742 27.98 -3.78 18.03
N ALA A 743 27.83 -4.40 16.85
CA ALA A 743 28.80 -5.37 16.33
C ALA A 743 30.17 -4.75 16.00
N VAL A 744 30.17 -3.50 15.52
CA VAL A 744 31.39 -2.73 15.22
C VAL A 744 32.02 -2.10 16.48
N GLN A 745 31.37 -2.26 17.65
CA GLN A 745 31.80 -1.72 18.95
C GLN A 745 31.65 -0.19 19.10
N GLU A 746 30.86 0.45 18.23
CA GLU A 746 30.48 1.86 18.36
C GLU A 746 29.28 2.02 19.29
N PHE A 747 29.48 1.72 20.58
CA PHE A 747 28.40 1.60 21.56
C PHE A 747 27.64 2.90 21.80
N ASP A 748 28.32 4.05 21.73
CA ASP A 748 27.73 5.36 21.99
C ASP A 748 26.70 5.74 20.92
N ASP A 749 27.03 5.49 19.65
CA ASP A 749 26.12 5.73 18.54
C ASP A 749 25.04 4.64 18.45
N ALA A 750 25.39 3.37 18.71
CA ALA A 750 24.41 2.28 18.80
C ALA A 750 23.29 2.61 19.80
N LEU A 751 23.64 3.14 20.98
CA LEU A 751 22.67 3.53 22.00
C LEU A 751 21.75 4.66 21.54
N LYS A 752 22.24 5.64 20.76
CA LYS A 752 21.38 6.73 20.23
C LYS A 752 20.28 6.17 19.33
N PHE A 753 20.65 5.28 18.40
CA PHE A 753 19.68 4.66 17.50
C PHE A 753 18.72 3.72 18.23
N LEU A 754 19.22 2.88 19.15
CA LEU A 754 18.37 2.00 19.95
C LEU A 754 17.41 2.78 20.87
N GLN A 755 17.83 3.92 21.43
CA GLN A 755 16.96 4.81 22.19
C GLN A 755 15.85 5.43 21.34
N ASN A 756 16.16 5.82 20.09
CA ASN A 756 15.13 6.34 19.18
C ASN A 756 14.13 5.23 18.80
N ALA A 757 14.64 4.04 18.47
CA ALA A 757 13.81 2.87 18.20
C ALA A 757 12.89 2.54 19.39
N LEU A 758 13.42 2.57 20.62
CA LEU A 758 12.64 2.36 21.84
C LEU A 758 11.55 3.43 22.01
N LYS A 759 11.88 4.71 21.82
CA LYS A 759 10.93 5.82 21.93
C LYS A 759 9.76 5.64 20.96
N LEU A 760 10.04 5.29 19.70
CA LEU A 760 9.01 5.05 18.69
C LEU A 760 8.20 3.79 19.01
N HIS A 761 8.86 2.72 19.47
CA HIS A 761 8.15 1.51 19.91
C HIS A 761 7.21 1.79 21.08
N LEU A 762 7.62 2.53 22.11
CA LEU A 762 6.72 2.92 23.22
C LEU A 762 5.57 3.84 22.76
N THR A 763 5.75 4.55 21.65
CA THR A 763 4.72 5.41 21.07
C THR A 763 3.67 4.61 20.31
N TYR A 764 4.10 3.66 19.48
CA TYR A 764 3.26 2.97 18.51
C TYR A 764 2.95 1.50 18.82
N LEU A 765 3.73 0.85 19.67
CA LEU A 765 3.46 -0.50 20.16
C LEU A 765 2.88 -0.43 21.57
N GLU A 766 2.24 -1.53 21.96
CA GLU A 766 1.98 -1.77 23.38
C GLU A 766 3.30 -1.86 24.15
N PRO A 767 3.39 -1.28 25.36
CA PRO A 767 4.61 -1.35 26.18
C PRO A 767 5.10 -2.78 26.46
N GLN A 768 4.20 -3.77 26.41
CA GLN A 768 4.49 -5.19 26.65
C GLN A 768 4.81 -5.97 25.36
N ALA A 769 4.96 -5.31 24.22
CA ALA A 769 5.26 -5.99 22.97
C ALA A 769 6.65 -6.63 22.96
N LEU A 770 6.77 -7.81 22.35
CA LEU A 770 8.03 -8.56 22.27
C LEU A 770 9.15 -7.80 21.56
N LYS A 771 8.82 -7.03 20.50
CA LYS A 771 9.78 -6.15 19.83
C LYS A 771 10.36 -5.10 20.79
N THR A 772 9.58 -4.58 21.74
CA THR A 772 10.04 -3.62 22.75
C THR A 772 11.01 -4.28 23.74
N ALA A 773 10.69 -5.49 24.20
CA ALA A 773 11.59 -6.27 25.07
C ALA A 773 12.94 -6.57 24.40
N LEU A 774 12.94 -6.87 23.10
CA LEU A 774 14.17 -7.07 22.35
C LEU A 774 15.05 -5.80 22.32
N ILE A 775 14.47 -4.62 22.12
CA ILE A 775 15.25 -3.36 22.17
C ILE A 775 15.82 -3.11 23.56
N TYR A 776 15.05 -3.33 24.64
CA TYR A 776 15.57 -3.24 26.01
C TYR A 776 16.75 -4.18 26.26
N HIS A 777 16.64 -5.43 25.79
CA HIS A 777 17.70 -6.42 25.89
C HIS A 777 18.97 -6.00 25.14
N LEU A 778 18.81 -5.46 23.92
CA LEU A 778 19.93 -4.96 23.12
C LEU A 778 20.60 -3.76 23.79
N MET A 779 19.82 -2.83 24.34
CA MET A 779 20.34 -1.71 25.12
C MET A 779 21.09 -2.19 26.36
N ALA A 780 20.57 -3.18 27.09
CA ALA A 780 21.23 -3.76 28.26
C ALA A 780 22.60 -4.35 27.90
N LYS A 781 22.67 -5.15 26.84
CA LYS A 781 23.93 -5.69 26.30
C LYS A 781 24.90 -4.58 25.89
N THR A 782 24.40 -3.53 25.24
CA THR A 782 25.22 -2.40 24.79
C THR A 782 25.78 -1.60 25.96
N TYR A 783 24.96 -1.28 26.97
CA TYR A 783 25.39 -0.61 28.19
C TYR A 783 26.40 -1.44 29.00
N SER A 784 26.21 -2.76 29.04
CA SER A 784 27.16 -3.67 29.67
C SER A 784 28.54 -3.62 29.00
N CYS A 785 28.58 -3.63 27.65
CA CYS A 785 29.84 -3.49 26.91
C CYS A 785 30.47 -2.10 27.06
N ARG A 786 29.65 -1.05 27.24
CA ARG A 786 30.12 0.30 27.59
C ARG A 786 30.65 0.40 29.03
N GLY A 787 30.30 -0.54 29.91
CA GLY A 787 30.67 -0.56 31.33
C GLY A 787 29.67 0.12 32.28
N ASP A 788 28.50 0.54 31.80
CA ASP A 788 27.41 1.07 32.65
C ASP A 788 26.47 -0.05 33.09
N PHE A 789 26.93 -0.85 34.05
CA PHE A 789 26.15 -1.99 34.55
C PHE A 789 24.87 -1.59 35.28
N ARG A 790 24.79 -0.36 35.80
CA ARG A 790 23.60 0.09 36.55
C ARG A 790 22.41 0.27 35.61
N THR A 791 22.61 0.95 34.49
CA THR A 791 21.56 1.11 33.48
C THR A 791 21.30 -0.20 32.75
N ALA A 792 22.33 -1.00 32.47
CA ALA A 792 22.17 -2.33 31.88
C ALA A 792 21.23 -3.23 32.70
N LEU A 793 21.42 -3.30 34.02
CA LEU A 793 20.54 -4.06 34.92
C LEU A 793 19.10 -3.54 34.93
N GLN A 794 18.91 -2.22 34.82
CA GLN A 794 17.56 -1.65 34.75
C GLN A 794 16.85 -2.04 33.46
N MET A 795 17.53 -1.93 32.31
CA MET A 795 16.95 -2.28 31.00
C MET A 795 16.62 -3.78 30.92
N GLU A 796 17.54 -4.64 31.37
CA GLU A 796 17.30 -6.10 31.34
C GLU A 796 16.18 -6.53 32.30
N LYS A 797 15.97 -5.78 33.40
CA LYS A 797 14.83 -6.05 34.31
C LYS A 797 13.49 -5.76 33.63
N GLU A 798 13.41 -4.73 32.78
CA GLU A 798 12.22 -4.47 31.97
C GLU A 798 12.00 -5.61 30.95
N THR A 799 13.06 -6.06 30.26
CA THR A 799 13.02 -7.23 29.37
C THR A 799 12.44 -8.46 30.08
N PHE A 800 12.99 -8.82 31.24
CA PHE A 800 12.54 -9.98 32.02
C PHE A 800 11.07 -9.83 32.44
N THR A 801 10.66 -8.63 32.84
CA THR A 801 9.28 -8.36 33.26
C THR A 801 8.31 -8.58 32.11
N ILE A 802 8.66 -8.15 30.89
CA ILE A 802 7.84 -8.37 29.70
C ILE A 802 7.78 -9.87 29.37
N TYR A 803 8.93 -10.57 29.27
CA TYR A 803 8.95 -12.00 28.93
C TYR A 803 8.26 -12.89 29.96
N SER A 804 8.46 -12.62 31.26
CA SER A 804 7.78 -13.35 32.35
C SER A 804 6.26 -13.19 32.28
N LYS A 805 5.76 -12.00 31.91
CA LYS A 805 4.32 -11.78 31.74
C LYS A 805 3.76 -12.44 30.48
N THR A 806 4.45 -12.33 29.35
CA THR A 806 3.95 -12.80 28.05
C THR A 806 4.07 -14.31 27.88
N PHE A 807 5.18 -14.90 28.33
CA PHE A 807 5.46 -16.33 28.12
C PHE A 807 5.45 -17.17 29.41
N GLY A 808 5.45 -16.55 30.59
CA GLY A 808 5.66 -17.23 31.86
C GLY A 808 7.14 -17.49 32.18
N ASN A 809 7.40 -18.01 33.38
CA ASN A 809 8.76 -18.19 33.91
C ASN A 809 9.52 -19.39 33.31
N ASP A 810 8.79 -20.37 32.75
CA ASP A 810 9.39 -21.61 32.24
C ASP A 810 9.88 -21.50 30.79
N HIS A 811 9.47 -20.44 30.08
CA HIS A 811 9.83 -20.21 28.69
C HIS A 811 11.32 -19.89 28.52
N GLU A 812 11.92 -20.37 27.42
CA GLU A 812 13.35 -20.24 27.11
C GLU A 812 13.83 -18.78 27.14
N LYS A 813 13.11 -17.87 26.47
CA LYS A 813 13.45 -16.44 26.47
C LYS A 813 13.41 -15.77 27.85
N THR A 814 12.52 -16.21 28.73
CA THR A 814 12.46 -15.71 30.12
C THR A 814 13.65 -16.21 30.93
N LYS A 815 14.07 -17.47 30.71
CA LYS A 815 15.27 -18.05 31.33
C LYS A 815 16.55 -17.38 30.85
N GLU A 816 16.69 -17.16 29.54
CA GLU A 816 17.82 -16.41 28.94
C GLU A 816 17.96 -15.02 29.60
N SER A 817 16.86 -14.28 29.73
CA SER A 817 16.88 -12.95 30.37
C SER A 817 17.22 -13.03 31.87
N SER A 818 16.73 -14.07 32.58
CA SER A 818 17.09 -14.31 33.99
C SER A 818 18.59 -14.59 34.18
N GLU A 819 19.18 -15.37 33.27
CA GLU A 819 20.62 -15.65 33.26
C GLU A 819 21.43 -14.40 32.93
N CYS A 820 20.96 -13.60 31.95
CA CYS A 820 21.56 -12.31 31.63
C CYS A 820 21.58 -11.38 32.85
N LEU A 821 20.47 -11.28 33.60
CA LEU A 821 20.40 -10.51 34.85
C LEU A 821 21.41 -11.00 35.91
N LYS A 822 21.53 -12.31 36.10
CA LYS A 822 22.52 -12.88 37.04
C LYS A 822 23.93 -12.53 36.64
N HIS A 823 24.25 -12.66 35.34
CA HIS A 823 25.55 -12.34 34.80
C HIS A 823 25.89 -10.86 34.96
N LEU A 824 24.99 -9.94 34.56
CA LEU A 824 25.15 -8.50 34.74
C LEU A 824 25.35 -8.12 36.20
N THR A 825 24.64 -8.77 37.14
CA THR A 825 24.78 -8.51 38.57
C THR A 825 26.16 -8.94 39.08
N GLN A 826 26.65 -10.11 38.67
CA GLN A 826 27.99 -10.59 39.02
C GLN A 826 29.09 -9.66 38.46
N GLN A 827 28.95 -9.19 37.23
CA GLN A 827 29.87 -8.24 36.61
C GLN A 827 29.85 -6.89 37.33
N ALA A 828 28.68 -6.35 37.66
CA ALA A 828 28.53 -5.10 38.42
C ALA A 828 29.21 -5.17 39.79
N VAL A 829 29.01 -6.27 40.54
CA VAL A 829 29.64 -6.48 41.85
C VAL A 829 31.16 -6.58 41.72
N THR A 830 31.65 -7.32 40.72
CA THR A 830 33.09 -7.46 40.47
C THR A 830 33.74 -6.14 40.10
N PHE A 831 33.08 -5.36 39.24
CA PHE A 831 33.51 -4.02 38.86
C PHE A 831 33.56 -3.07 40.06
N GLN A 832 32.51 -3.05 40.90
CA GLN A 832 32.48 -2.21 42.10
C GLN A 832 33.55 -2.60 43.13
N LYS A 833 33.82 -3.90 43.31
CA LYS A 833 34.91 -4.38 44.18
C LYS A 833 36.26 -3.85 43.70
N ARG A 834 36.55 -3.94 42.40
CA ARG A 834 37.79 -3.41 41.79
C ARG A 834 37.93 -1.90 41.98
N ILE A 835 36.85 -1.12 41.80
CA ILE A 835 36.86 0.32 42.07
C ILE A 835 37.19 0.62 43.55
N ASN A 836 36.57 -0.12 44.47
CA ASN A 836 36.80 0.08 45.90
C ASN A 836 38.23 -0.30 46.32
N GLU A 837 38.82 -1.31 45.70
CA GLU A 837 40.23 -1.69 45.91
C GLU A 837 41.19 -0.64 45.35
N ALA A 838 40.92 -0.11 44.16
CA ALA A 838 41.71 0.98 43.56
C ALA A 838 41.70 2.24 44.43
N ASN A 839 40.54 2.61 44.97
CA ASN A 839 40.39 3.74 45.88
C ASN A 839 41.14 3.53 47.21
N ARG A 840 41.30 2.28 47.68
CA ARG A 840 42.07 1.94 48.89
C ARG A 840 43.58 1.99 48.67
N GLN A 841 44.05 1.73 47.44
CA GLN A 841 45.47 1.69 47.12
C GLN A 841 46.08 3.06 46.78
N GLY A 842 45.31 4.15 46.82
CA GLY A 842 45.81 5.51 46.63
C GLY A 842 46.41 5.79 45.24
N SER A 843 46.06 4.99 44.23
CA SER A 843 46.65 5.10 42.90
C SER A 843 45.96 6.19 42.08
N ASN A 844 46.73 7.23 41.70
CA ASN A 844 46.29 8.31 40.81
C ASN A 844 46.05 7.85 39.34
N ASN A 845 46.05 6.55 39.06
CA ASN A 845 45.84 5.97 37.73
C ASN A 845 44.48 5.25 37.63
N ILE A 846 43.39 5.96 37.91
CA ILE A 846 42.01 5.48 37.66
C ILE A 846 41.78 5.17 36.17
N GLY A 847 42.58 5.76 35.27
CA GLY A 847 42.51 5.54 33.82
C GLY A 847 42.96 4.16 33.31
N GLN A 848 43.61 3.33 34.14
CA GLN A 848 44.07 1.98 33.75
C GLN A 848 43.15 0.84 34.25
N LEU A 849 41.97 1.17 34.81
CA LEU A 849 41.04 0.18 35.40
C LEU A 849 40.06 -0.50 34.42
N LEU A 850 40.30 -0.43 33.10
CA LEU A 850 39.54 -1.19 32.10
C LEU A 850 40.46 -2.11 31.29
N PRO A 851 40.02 -3.34 30.92
CA PRO A 851 38.61 -3.77 30.85
C PRO A 851 38.22 -4.84 31.90
N VAL A 852 37.01 -4.72 32.45
CA VAL A 852 36.16 -5.92 32.69
C VAL A 852 36.14 -6.68 31.38
N GLU A 853 36.24 -8.02 31.33
CA GLU A 853 36.16 -8.76 30.06
C GLU A 853 34.88 -8.38 29.30
N ILE A 854 34.99 -7.39 28.40
CA ILE A 854 33.92 -6.96 27.52
C ILE A 854 33.89 -8.03 26.45
N HIS A 855 33.02 -9.02 26.64
CA HIS A 855 32.83 -10.06 25.67
C HIS A 855 32.34 -9.42 24.37
N ARG A 856 33.15 -9.51 23.31
CA ARG A 856 32.78 -8.97 22.01
C ARG A 856 31.55 -9.73 21.52
N PRO A 857 30.55 -9.03 20.95
CA PRO A 857 29.41 -9.73 20.39
C PRO A 857 29.87 -10.62 19.24
N SER A 858 29.52 -11.91 19.29
CA SER A 858 29.76 -12.80 18.17
C SER A 858 28.90 -12.34 16.99
N LEU A 859 29.49 -12.32 15.79
CA LEU A 859 28.78 -11.89 14.60
C LEU A 859 27.58 -12.79 14.30
N HIS A 860 27.66 -14.06 14.67
CA HIS A 860 26.56 -15.00 14.62
C HIS A 860 25.37 -14.54 15.47
N SER A 861 25.59 -14.18 16.75
CA SER A 861 24.48 -13.72 17.60
C SER A 861 23.90 -12.38 17.13
N VAL A 862 24.72 -11.51 16.52
CA VAL A 862 24.24 -10.27 15.89
C VAL A 862 23.34 -10.60 14.71
N LEU A 863 23.74 -11.54 13.86
CA LEU A 863 22.94 -11.98 12.72
C LEU A 863 21.62 -12.61 13.16
N GLU A 864 21.60 -13.42 14.24
CA GLU A 864 20.36 -13.94 14.83
C GLU A 864 19.42 -12.82 15.29
N VAL A 865 19.95 -11.79 15.95
CA VAL A 865 19.15 -10.61 16.34
C VAL A 865 18.60 -9.89 15.10
N LEU A 866 19.40 -9.69 14.07
CA LEU A 866 18.96 -9.06 12.82
C LEU A 866 17.89 -9.90 12.11
N ASN A 867 18.00 -11.23 12.15
CA ASN A 867 16.99 -12.15 11.64
C ASN A 867 15.65 -11.95 12.36
N ILE A 868 15.68 -11.89 13.70
CA ILE A 868 14.48 -11.65 14.50
C ILE A 868 13.87 -10.27 14.21
N LEU A 869 14.68 -9.21 14.13
CA LEU A 869 14.22 -7.86 13.83
C LEU A 869 13.52 -7.77 12.47
N ASN A 870 14.07 -8.44 11.45
CA ASN A 870 13.53 -8.45 10.09
C ASN A 870 12.52 -9.59 9.84
N GLY A 871 12.10 -10.32 10.89
CA GLY A 871 11.07 -11.35 10.80
C GLY A 871 11.47 -12.61 10.02
N ILE A 872 12.77 -12.92 9.93
CA ILE A 872 13.29 -14.15 9.34
C ILE A 872 13.41 -15.19 10.45
N ILE A 873 12.59 -16.24 10.37
CA ILE A 873 12.54 -17.32 11.36
C ILE A 873 13.09 -18.59 10.72
N PHE A 874 14.14 -19.15 11.31
CA PHE A 874 14.62 -20.47 10.95
C PHE A 874 13.83 -21.52 11.73
N ILE A 875 13.04 -22.32 11.02
CA ILE A 875 12.38 -23.49 11.62
C ILE A 875 13.42 -24.62 11.58
N GLN A 876 13.97 -24.98 12.75
CA GLN A 876 14.77 -26.20 12.85
C GLN A 876 13.87 -27.41 12.60
N LEU A 877 13.91 -27.94 11.38
CA LEU A 877 13.30 -29.21 11.05
C LEU A 877 14.11 -30.31 11.74
N LYS A 878 13.52 -30.95 12.76
CA LYS A 878 14.11 -32.14 13.40
C LYS A 878 14.48 -33.16 12.31
N GLY A 879 15.78 -33.38 12.08
CA GLY A 879 16.29 -34.42 11.19
C GLY A 879 17.03 -33.97 9.93
N VAL A 880 17.25 -32.66 9.72
CA VAL A 880 18.21 -32.19 8.70
C VAL A 880 19.54 -31.88 9.40
N PRO A 881 20.68 -32.45 8.97
CA PRO A 881 21.96 -32.16 9.60
C PRO A 881 22.27 -30.68 9.41
N THR A 882 22.46 -29.98 10.54
CA THR A 882 23.08 -28.66 10.59
C THR A 882 24.43 -28.74 9.87
N LEU A 883 24.61 -27.92 8.84
CA LEU A 883 25.93 -27.65 8.30
C LEU A 883 26.70 -26.88 9.37
N GLU A 884 27.58 -27.59 10.07
CA GLU A 884 28.66 -26.98 10.85
C GLU A 884 29.42 -26.05 9.89
N VAL A 885 29.24 -24.75 10.06
CA VAL A 885 30.22 -23.77 9.57
C VAL A 885 31.48 -24.11 10.35
N SER A 886 32.51 -24.59 9.67
CA SER A 886 33.76 -25.00 10.28
C SER A 886 34.32 -23.87 11.15
N GLU A 887 34.16 -24.00 12.46
CA GLU A 887 34.86 -23.23 13.47
C GLU A 887 36.36 -23.55 13.31
N ARG A 888 37.11 -22.62 12.72
CA ARG A 888 38.55 -22.56 13.00
C ARG A 888 38.67 -21.75 14.27
N ASP A 889 38.71 -22.45 15.38
CA ASP A 889 39.08 -21.89 16.67
C ASP A 889 40.48 -21.26 16.57
N ASP A 890 40.54 -19.95 16.81
CA ASP A 890 41.79 -19.23 17.07
C ASP A 890 42.27 -19.58 18.49
N GLU A 891 42.90 -20.74 18.65
CA GLU A 891 43.77 -21.01 19.80
C GLU A 891 45.11 -20.29 19.63
N LEU A 892 45.16 -19.00 19.97
CA LEU A 892 46.43 -18.29 20.20
C LEU A 892 46.84 -18.43 21.67
N GLY A 893 47.28 -19.64 22.00
CA GLY A 893 47.99 -19.98 23.23
C GLY A 893 49.46 -20.26 22.95
N ASN A 894 50.30 -19.24 23.15
CA ASN A 894 51.65 -19.32 23.70
C ASN A 894 52.55 -20.49 23.22
N ASN A 895 53.43 -20.25 22.23
CA ASN A 895 54.71 -20.95 22.18
C ASN A 895 55.78 -20.18 21.40
N ASN A 896 56.80 -19.76 22.15
CA ASN A 896 58.10 -19.37 21.64
C ASN A 896 58.73 -20.52 20.85
N ASN A 897 59.19 -20.26 19.61
CA ASN A 897 60.52 -20.63 19.14
C ASN A 897 60.73 -20.20 17.68
N ASP A 898 61.61 -19.22 17.50
CA ASP A 898 62.35 -18.99 16.26
C ASP A 898 63.08 -20.25 15.81
N LYS A 899 62.85 -20.69 14.57
CA LYS A 899 63.88 -20.96 13.53
C LYS A 899 63.33 -21.80 12.36
N THR A 900 63.93 -21.54 11.20
CA THR A 900 63.94 -22.33 9.95
C THR A 900 62.76 -22.21 8.98
N LEU A 901 62.85 -21.18 8.13
CA LEU A 901 62.60 -21.29 6.69
C LEU A 901 63.58 -22.28 6.06
N GLU A 902 63.09 -23.12 5.14
CA GLU A 902 63.69 -23.56 3.87
C GLU A 902 63.35 -25.02 3.52
N ASN A 903 63.14 -25.23 2.22
CA ASN A 903 62.97 -26.51 1.51
C ASN A 903 61.55 -27.06 1.42
N THR A 904 60.85 -26.69 0.35
CA THR A 904 60.70 -27.59 -0.83
C THR A 904 59.84 -26.91 -1.91
N ALA A 905 60.48 -26.04 -2.69
CA ALA A 905 60.03 -25.72 -4.04
C ALA A 905 60.99 -26.41 -5.01
N SER A 906 60.63 -27.60 -5.51
CA SER A 906 61.19 -28.16 -6.74
C SER A 906 60.46 -29.45 -7.12
N ASN A 907 59.42 -29.33 -7.95
CA ASN A 907 59.32 -30.13 -9.16
C ASN A 907 58.27 -29.58 -10.12
N MET A 908 58.81 -28.92 -11.14
CA MET A 908 58.35 -28.81 -12.54
C MET A 908 56.85 -28.81 -12.85
N LYS A 909 56.36 -27.59 -13.14
CA LYS A 909 55.82 -27.16 -14.44
C LYS A 909 55.55 -28.28 -15.48
N LYS A 910 54.28 -28.39 -15.89
CA LYS A 910 53.83 -28.36 -17.30
C LYS A 910 52.30 -28.33 -17.35
N ASP A 911 51.73 -27.15 -17.59
CA ASP A 911 50.95 -26.82 -18.78
C ASP A 911 50.13 -25.55 -18.55
N GLU A 912 50.26 -24.62 -19.50
CA GLU A 912 49.69 -23.29 -19.55
C GLU A 912 48.23 -23.32 -20.04
N ASN A 913 47.34 -22.52 -19.43
CA ASN A 913 46.59 -21.43 -20.09
C ASN A 913 45.43 -20.86 -19.24
N ASN A 914 45.42 -19.53 -19.13
CA ASN A 914 44.32 -18.56 -18.87
C ASN A 914 43.46 -18.70 -17.60
N ASP A 915 43.65 -17.81 -16.60
CA ASP A 915 42.95 -16.51 -16.49
C ASP A 915 43.31 -15.82 -15.15
N ASP A 916 44.09 -14.74 -15.23
CA ASP A 916 44.51 -13.92 -14.09
C ASP A 916 43.51 -12.78 -13.83
N THR A 917 42.56 -12.96 -12.90
CA THR A 917 41.86 -11.83 -12.22
C THR A 917 41.37 -12.12 -10.79
N ALA A 918 41.56 -13.32 -10.22
CA ALA A 918 40.94 -13.66 -8.93
C ALA A 918 41.83 -13.50 -7.68
N THR A 919 43.13 -13.25 -7.81
CA THR A 919 44.08 -13.33 -6.69
C THR A 919 44.50 -11.99 -6.07
N VAL A 920 44.02 -10.86 -6.60
CA VAL A 920 44.31 -9.51 -6.05
C VAL A 920 43.23 -9.05 -5.05
N SER A 921 42.03 -9.66 -5.06
CA SER A 921 40.92 -9.26 -4.17
C SER A 921 41.09 -9.71 -2.71
N SER A 922 41.73 -10.86 -2.47
CA SER A 922 41.85 -11.44 -1.12
C SER A 922 42.87 -10.72 -0.23
N ARG A 923 43.90 -10.06 -0.80
CA ARG A 923 44.86 -9.24 -0.04
C ARG A 923 44.28 -7.89 0.36
N LEU A 924 43.49 -7.25 -0.51
CA LEU A 924 42.77 -6.01 -0.21
C LEU A 924 41.69 -6.21 0.87
N GLN A 925 41.10 -7.42 0.96
CA GLN A 925 40.14 -7.77 2.01
C GLN A 925 40.80 -7.87 3.41
N LEU A 926 42.02 -8.41 3.51
CA LEU A 926 42.77 -8.46 4.77
C LEU A 926 43.28 -7.09 5.23
N ASP A 927 43.69 -6.23 4.30
CA ASP A 927 44.11 -4.86 4.63
C ASP A 927 42.92 -3.97 5.03
N ASN A 928 41.72 -4.21 4.46
CA ASN A 928 40.48 -3.56 4.88
C ASN A 928 40.02 -4.02 6.28
N ILE A 929 40.24 -5.29 6.64
CA ILE A 929 39.98 -5.79 8.00
C ILE A 929 40.87 -5.07 9.02
N MET A 930 42.15 -4.80 8.71
CA MET A 930 43.03 -4.00 9.59
C MET A 930 42.70 -2.51 9.62
N ALA A 931 42.21 -1.92 8.52
CA ALA A 931 41.81 -0.52 8.47
C ALA A 931 40.50 -0.24 9.23
N ILE A 932 39.55 -1.18 9.21
CA ILE A 932 38.28 -1.09 9.97
C ILE A 932 38.51 -1.30 11.47
N MET A 933 39.51 -2.10 11.87
CA MET A 933 39.92 -2.27 13.27
C MET A 933 40.49 -1.00 13.93
N ASN A 934 40.85 0.03 13.16
CA ASN A 934 41.47 1.27 13.67
C ASN A 934 40.52 2.49 13.74
N GLY A 935 39.21 2.32 13.55
CA GLY A 935 38.19 3.36 13.83
C GLY A 935 38.22 4.63 12.94
N SER A 936 39.22 4.81 12.07
CA SER A 936 39.38 6.04 11.29
C SER A 936 38.54 6.10 10.01
N GLY A 937 38.08 4.95 9.48
CA GLY A 937 37.31 4.88 8.23
C GLY A 937 35.81 5.22 8.36
N ILE A 938 35.25 5.18 9.58
CA ILE A 938 33.81 5.35 9.82
C ILE A 938 33.43 6.84 9.76
N ALA A 939 34.27 7.73 10.29
CA ALA A 939 34.05 9.18 10.22
C ALA A 939 34.01 9.70 8.77
N GLN A 940 34.80 9.09 7.87
CA GLN A 940 34.85 9.47 6.46
C GLN A 940 33.63 8.97 5.69
N ALA A 941 33.12 7.76 6.00
CA ALA A 941 31.86 7.26 5.45
C ALA A 941 30.65 8.07 5.92
N MET A 942 30.65 8.57 7.17
CA MET A 942 29.63 9.50 7.69
C MET A 942 29.65 10.87 6.99
N GLN A 943 30.82 11.31 6.51
CA GLN A 943 30.98 12.56 5.77
C GLN A 943 30.63 12.43 4.29
N GLU A 944 30.95 11.29 3.67
CA GLU A 944 30.60 10.99 2.28
C GLU A 944 29.10 10.76 2.07
N VAL A 945 28.40 10.12 3.01
CA VAL A 945 26.93 9.95 2.96
C VAL A 945 26.17 11.25 3.26
N ALA A 946 26.83 12.27 3.81
CA ALA A 946 26.27 13.61 3.93
C ALA A 946 26.50 14.47 2.67
N LEU A 947 27.27 13.98 1.70
CA LEU A 947 27.67 14.70 0.48
C LEU A 947 27.18 14.06 -0.83
N ASP A 948 26.60 12.86 -0.79
CA ASP A 948 25.92 12.14 -1.89
C ASP A 948 24.45 11.87 -1.54
#